data_AF-A0A2I2FM43-F1
#
_entry.id   AF-A0A2I2FM43-F1
#
_cell.length_a   1.000
_cell.length_b   1.000
_cell.length_c   1.000
_cell.angle_alpha   90.00
_cell.angle_beta   90.00
_cell.angle_gamma   90.00
#
_symmetry.space_group_name_H-M   'P 1'
#
loop_
_entity.id
_entity.type
_entity.pdbx_description
1 polymer ?
#
loop_
_entity_poly.entity_id
_entity_poly.type
_entity_poly.pdbx_seq_one_letter_code
_entity_poly.pdbx_strand_id
1 'polypeptide(L)'
;MAQGLNLKELPVAEGAEFGTYMDQHEEGCLPGTREELLREIDEWAVLPQSRCIFWLNGSAGTGKSTISRTVANFFFKRGEGGRGNATRFFPTIARQLFTQIAEIQPVIMHVLNDDFDKLILQPLLNFKKSNTPGRVLNDSNIQQARLVQLRVFHEVGDDHQDFILHQIPSPIIKRDISLFLEHKLAKIRKERSLQPDWPGATKTQRLITMSVPLFIFAATICQGSLSEILDHQNDTSKLNGTYLPVLDRLLVGQEYRMVLGTIILLESPLSLHALANFLGRPESFLDTRLNSLHSVLDIPHNKMLPIRAFHLSLRDFLVNADTCENTPLWIDEKEINQDLTARCLHVMNQNLKKNICNLPSYGTVRMTISRQHISDRLPPELQYSCRYWTHHLTHSRDAISWSDKILAFLNDHFLHWVEVMSLLDAISEALQSINTLKLAMQGRKDSEINKFLCDAERFILKNSQMVDVAPLQLYVQTCPRVEDTWSPELRTLEGHSRIVRSVTFSPDGQQLASGSDDKTIKIWDPATGHLRHTLEGHSSSVKSVAFSPDNQQLASGSNDKTIKIWNPATGYLRHTLEGHSNLVWSVAFSPDGQQLASGSFDNTIKIWNPITGHLRYTLEGYSSRVWSVAFSPDSQQLASGSLDKTIKTWDLTTGYLRHALEDHSSRVESVAFSPDGQQLASGSDDKTIKIWDPTTGHLRHTLEDHSSSQLASGSFDKTIKIWDPTTGHLRRTLEGHFSLVESVAFSPDSQQLASGSDENTIKIWDPATGYLRHTLEDHSSKVESVAFSPDGQQLASGSDDKTIKIWDPATSHLRRTLEGHFSRVCQQLASGSFDKTIKIWDPTTGYLRYTLEGHFSSVWSVAFSPDSQQLASGSLDKTIKIWDPITGHLRHTLEGHSSSVWSMAFSPDSQQLASGSEDKTIKIWDPATGQLGETLDTMGILVVEIYKYQNSHFICNTGWAARSWWATRLGNTLACGVFDDSAPAGIGR
;
A
#
# COMPACT_ATOMS: atom_id res chain seq x y z
N MET A 1 16.56 8.06 3.18
CA MET A 1 16.75 9.28 2.37
C MET A 1 15.39 9.72 1.89
N ALA A 2 15.16 11.03 1.74
CA ALA A 2 13.93 11.53 1.16
C ALA A 2 13.75 11.00 -0.27
N GLN A 3 12.51 10.66 -0.65
CA GLN A 3 12.15 10.61 -2.06
C GLN A 3 12.33 12.01 -2.64
N GLY A 4 12.99 12.14 -3.79
CA GLY A 4 13.24 13.44 -4.41
C GLY A 4 11.94 14.06 -4.89
N LEU A 5 11.32 14.90 -4.05
CA LEU A 5 10.09 15.63 -4.33
C LEU A 5 10.20 16.39 -5.65
N ASN A 6 9.60 15.85 -6.71
CA ASN A 6 9.59 16.50 -8.02
C ASN A 6 8.70 17.75 -7.95
N LEU A 7 9.32 18.91 -7.82
CA LEU A 7 8.61 20.18 -7.62
C LEU A 7 7.59 20.56 -8.72
N LYS A 8 7.62 19.87 -9.87
CA LYS A 8 6.58 19.98 -10.91
C LYS A 8 5.23 19.39 -10.46
N GLU A 9 5.25 18.39 -9.58
CA GLU A 9 4.12 17.56 -9.15
C GLU A 9 3.41 18.10 -7.89
N LEU A 10 3.86 19.23 -7.33
CA LEU A 10 3.16 19.89 -6.21
C LEU A 10 1.68 20.16 -6.55
N PRO A 11 0.74 19.89 -5.62
CA PRO A 11 -0.70 20.00 -5.86
C PRO A 11 -1.17 21.47 -5.86
N VAL A 12 -1.07 22.11 -7.03
CA VAL A 12 -1.43 23.52 -7.21
C VAL A 12 -2.94 23.77 -7.41
N ALA A 13 -3.33 25.04 -7.35
CA ALA A 13 -4.61 25.56 -7.83
C ALA A 13 -4.45 26.14 -9.24
N GLU A 14 -5.04 25.50 -10.24
CA GLU A 14 -4.79 25.80 -11.65
C GLU A 14 -5.36 27.18 -12.07
N GLY A 15 -4.52 27.99 -12.71
CA GLY A 15 -4.85 29.37 -13.06
C GLY A 15 -5.06 30.32 -11.86
N ALA A 16 -4.65 29.92 -10.66
CA ALA A 16 -4.42 30.83 -9.53
C ALA A 16 -2.90 31.00 -9.29
N GLU A 17 -2.15 31.04 -10.39
CA GLU A 17 -0.70 31.27 -10.42
C GLU A 17 -0.42 32.78 -10.64
N PHE A 18 0.60 33.32 -9.99
CA PHE A 18 1.04 34.71 -10.12
C PHE A 18 1.35 35.03 -11.58
N GLY A 19 0.63 36.01 -12.14
CA GLY A 19 0.72 36.37 -13.56
C GLY A 19 -0.15 35.52 -14.51
N THR A 20 -0.96 34.58 -14.01
CA THR A 20 -1.99 33.94 -14.84
C THR A 20 -3.19 34.87 -15.02
N TYR A 21 -3.50 35.15 -16.28
CA TYR A 21 -4.50 36.13 -16.69
C TYR A 21 -5.86 35.50 -17.05
N MET A 22 -6.16 34.30 -16.52
CA MET A 22 -7.37 33.53 -16.84
C MET A 22 -8.67 34.33 -16.67
N ASP A 23 -8.71 35.19 -15.66
CA ASP A 23 -9.89 35.99 -15.29
C ASP A 23 -9.76 37.49 -15.67
N GLN A 24 -8.80 37.87 -16.53
CA GLN A 24 -8.61 39.27 -17.02
C GLN A 24 -9.84 39.85 -17.74
N HIS A 25 -10.80 39.02 -18.14
CA HIS A 25 -12.03 39.44 -18.80
C HIS A 25 -13.14 39.87 -17.81
N GLU A 26 -12.96 39.66 -16.49
CA GLU A 26 -13.83 40.24 -15.46
C GLU A 26 -13.43 41.70 -15.17
N GLU A 27 -14.35 42.64 -15.35
CA GLU A 27 -14.12 44.08 -15.13
C GLU A 27 -13.72 44.37 -13.66
N GLY A 28 -12.58 45.05 -13.46
CA GLY A 28 -12.12 45.56 -12.16
C GLY A 28 -12.87 46.81 -11.69
N CYS A 29 -12.28 47.58 -10.76
CA CYS A 29 -12.83 48.87 -10.35
C CYS A 29 -12.84 49.83 -11.56
N LEU A 30 -13.99 50.48 -11.79
CA LEU A 30 -14.11 51.46 -12.87
C LEU A 30 -13.27 52.71 -12.54
N PRO A 31 -12.65 53.37 -13.54
CA PRO A 31 -11.97 54.65 -13.34
C PRO A 31 -12.90 55.66 -12.65
N GLY A 32 -12.39 56.37 -11.64
CA GLY A 32 -13.19 57.28 -10.81
C GLY A 32 -13.92 56.63 -9.62
N THR A 33 -13.79 55.32 -9.41
CA THR A 33 -14.41 54.59 -8.27
C THR A 33 -13.35 54.01 -7.34
N ARG A 34 -13.60 54.05 -6.01
CA ARG A 34 -12.69 53.52 -4.96
C ARG A 34 -11.27 54.10 -4.95
N GLU A 35 -11.03 55.23 -5.60
CA GLU A 35 -9.69 55.81 -5.81
C GLU A 35 -8.86 55.97 -4.53
N GLU A 36 -9.46 56.47 -3.45
CA GLU A 36 -8.79 56.67 -2.15
C GLU A 36 -8.31 55.34 -1.54
N LEU A 37 -9.18 54.32 -1.52
CA LEU A 37 -8.87 52.99 -1.00
C LEU A 37 -7.84 52.26 -1.86
N LEU A 38 -7.90 52.40 -3.19
CA LEU A 38 -6.88 51.84 -4.07
C LEU A 38 -5.51 52.51 -3.83
N ARG A 39 -5.49 53.82 -3.56
CA ARG A 39 -4.27 54.54 -3.16
C ARG A 39 -3.76 54.09 -1.80
N GLU A 40 -4.61 53.94 -0.79
CA GLU A 40 -4.23 53.40 0.53
C GLU A 40 -3.60 51.99 0.43
N ILE A 41 -4.12 51.13 -0.46
CA ILE A 41 -3.58 49.78 -0.68
C ILE A 41 -2.25 49.82 -1.46
N ASP A 42 -2.11 50.67 -2.48
CA ASP A 42 -0.84 50.86 -3.20
C ASP A 42 0.24 51.49 -2.29
N GLU A 43 -0.12 52.43 -1.42
CA GLU A 43 0.76 53.01 -0.39
C GLU A 43 1.18 51.94 0.64
N TRP A 44 0.23 51.16 1.17
CA TRP A 44 0.49 50.03 2.07
C TRP A 44 1.47 49.02 1.46
N ALA A 45 1.25 48.63 0.20
CA ALA A 45 2.05 47.59 -0.48
C ALA A 45 3.51 48.02 -0.76
N VAL A 46 3.78 49.34 -0.82
CA VAL A 46 5.12 49.89 -1.09
C VAL A 46 5.90 50.21 0.18
N LEU A 47 5.23 50.52 1.30
CA LEU A 47 5.87 50.93 2.55
C LEU A 47 6.56 49.76 3.29
N PRO A 48 7.89 49.80 3.55
CA PRO A 48 8.62 48.72 4.25
C PRO A 48 8.30 48.55 5.74
N GLN A 49 7.41 49.40 6.30
CA GLN A 49 6.97 49.37 7.70
C GLN A 49 5.49 48.97 7.85
N SER A 50 4.81 48.66 6.75
CA SER A 50 3.44 48.16 6.73
C SER A 50 3.29 46.84 7.47
N ARG A 51 2.08 46.59 7.99
CA ARG A 51 1.68 45.27 8.51
C ARG A 51 1.62 44.25 7.37
N CYS A 52 1.99 43.00 7.63
CA CYS A 52 2.21 41.99 6.58
C CYS A 52 0.92 41.54 5.85
N ILE A 53 -0.26 41.87 6.39
CA ILE A 53 -1.57 41.46 5.87
C ILE A 53 -2.48 42.69 5.80
N PHE A 54 -3.14 42.93 4.67
CA PHE A 54 -4.23 43.89 4.54
C PHE A 54 -5.57 43.14 4.50
N TRP A 55 -6.46 43.40 5.47
CA TRP A 55 -7.71 42.67 5.64
C TRP A 55 -8.91 43.53 5.22
N LEU A 56 -9.49 43.19 4.06
CA LEU A 56 -10.59 43.95 3.46
C LEU A 56 -11.96 43.45 3.95
N ASN A 57 -12.45 44.00 5.04
CA ASN A 57 -13.71 43.64 5.68
C ASN A 57 -14.91 44.42 5.10
N GLY A 58 -16.12 43.87 5.19
CA GLY A 58 -17.37 44.49 4.73
C GLY A 58 -18.43 43.47 4.31
N SER A 59 -19.68 43.89 4.19
CA SER A 59 -20.80 42.97 3.90
C SER A 59 -20.75 42.40 2.48
N ALA A 60 -21.67 41.48 2.22
CA ALA A 60 -22.17 41.17 0.89
C ALA A 60 -22.25 42.42 -0.01
N GLY A 61 -21.83 42.29 -1.28
CA GLY A 61 -22.08 43.30 -2.31
C GLY A 61 -21.38 44.66 -2.20
N THR A 62 -20.42 44.86 -1.29
CA THR A 62 -19.70 46.15 -1.08
C THR A 62 -18.55 46.42 -2.07
N GLY A 63 -18.23 45.45 -2.93
CA GLY A 63 -17.17 45.55 -3.95
C GLY A 63 -15.87 44.81 -3.63
N LYS A 64 -15.77 44.06 -2.51
CA LYS A 64 -14.55 43.35 -2.07
C LYS A 64 -13.77 42.67 -3.19
N SER A 65 -14.39 41.71 -3.89
CA SER A 65 -13.73 40.94 -4.95
C SER A 65 -13.27 41.81 -6.13
N THR A 66 -14.01 42.87 -6.46
CA THR A 66 -13.63 43.82 -7.53
C THR A 66 -12.38 44.62 -7.14
N ILE A 67 -12.29 45.06 -5.88
CA ILE A 67 -11.09 45.71 -5.33
C ILE A 67 -9.91 44.73 -5.35
N SER A 68 -10.11 43.49 -4.87
CA SER A 68 -9.07 42.44 -4.90
C SER A 68 -8.55 42.16 -6.32
N ARG A 69 -9.44 42.00 -7.32
CA ARG A 69 -9.05 41.84 -8.73
C ARG A 69 -8.31 43.05 -9.31
N THR A 70 -8.53 44.25 -8.77
CA THR A 70 -7.87 45.48 -9.26
C THR A 70 -6.42 45.59 -8.75
N VAL A 71 -6.13 45.01 -7.58
CA VAL A 71 -4.81 45.10 -6.93
C VAL A 71 -3.97 43.83 -7.15
N ALA A 72 -4.58 42.64 -7.15
CA ALA A 72 -3.86 41.37 -7.07
C ALA A 72 -3.79 40.61 -8.40
N ASN A 73 -2.57 40.32 -8.86
CA ASN A 73 -2.26 39.46 -10.02
C ASN A 73 -2.36 37.95 -9.71
N PHE A 74 -3.11 37.58 -8.66
CA PHE A 74 -3.19 36.25 -8.05
C PHE A 74 -4.51 36.16 -7.27
N PHE A 75 -5.33 35.14 -7.47
CA PHE A 75 -6.67 35.09 -6.86
C PHE A 75 -7.09 33.67 -6.42
N PHE A 76 -7.39 33.52 -5.14
CA PHE A 76 -8.03 32.34 -4.55
C PHE A 76 -9.44 32.70 -4.11
N LYS A 77 -10.41 31.83 -4.38
CA LYS A 77 -11.85 32.11 -4.20
C LYS A 77 -12.56 30.87 -3.68
N ARG A 78 -13.20 31.00 -2.51
CA ARG A 78 -14.03 29.93 -1.93
C ARG A 78 -15.13 29.54 -2.91
N GLY A 79 -15.21 28.26 -3.25
CA GLY A 79 -16.13 27.70 -4.25
C GLY A 79 -15.55 27.47 -5.67
N GLU A 80 -14.31 27.87 -5.96
CA GLU A 80 -13.66 27.59 -7.26
C GLU A 80 -12.73 26.36 -7.22
N GLY A 81 -13.29 25.21 -6.81
CA GLY A 81 -12.60 23.92 -6.80
C GLY A 81 -11.24 23.99 -6.10
N GLY A 82 -10.15 23.68 -6.82
CA GLY A 82 -8.78 23.77 -6.28
C GLY A 82 -8.38 25.16 -5.77
N ARG A 83 -8.93 26.25 -6.32
CA ARG A 83 -8.71 27.64 -5.85
C ARG A 83 -9.51 27.99 -4.59
N GLY A 84 -10.43 27.12 -4.18
CA GLY A 84 -11.16 27.22 -2.92
C GLY A 84 -10.46 26.54 -1.75
N ASN A 85 -9.42 25.74 -1.99
CA ASN A 85 -8.74 24.97 -0.95
C ASN A 85 -7.43 25.65 -0.51
N ALA A 86 -7.37 26.07 0.76
CA ALA A 86 -6.22 26.73 1.36
C ALA A 86 -4.94 25.85 1.37
N THR A 87 -5.06 24.51 1.38
CA THR A 87 -3.88 23.63 1.35
C THR A 87 -3.11 23.73 0.04
N ARG A 88 -3.75 24.17 -1.06
CA ARG A 88 -3.12 24.36 -2.38
C ARG A 88 -2.50 25.76 -2.56
N PHE A 89 -2.70 26.69 -1.64
CA PHE A 89 -2.18 28.06 -1.70
C PHE A 89 -0.64 28.09 -1.67
N PHE A 90 -0.03 27.57 -0.59
CA PHE A 90 1.43 27.55 -0.45
C PHE A 90 2.14 26.67 -1.49
N PRO A 91 1.66 25.45 -1.85
CA PRO A 91 2.23 24.67 -2.95
C PRO A 91 2.23 25.40 -4.30
N THR A 92 1.20 26.18 -4.62
CA THR A 92 1.15 27.00 -5.85
C THR A 92 2.25 28.06 -5.84
N ILE A 93 2.38 28.82 -4.74
CA ILE A 93 3.41 29.85 -4.58
C ILE A 93 4.83 29.25 -4.60
N ALA A 94 5.04 28.15 -3.87
CA ALA A 94 6.33 27.47 -3.80
C ALA A 94 6.79 26.95 -5.17
N ARG A 95 5.88 26.33 -5.94
CA ARG A 95 6.19 25.86 -7.31
C ARG A 95 6.57 27.01 -8.24
N GLN A 96 5.89 28.16 -8.13
CA GLN A 96 6.21 29.32 -8.95
C GLN A 96 7.51 30.02 -8.57
N LEU A 97 7.79 30.21 -7.28
CA LEU A 97 9.07 30.77 -6.84
C LEU A 97 10.23 29.88 -7.30
N PHE A 98 10.06 28.56 -7.23
CA PHE A 98 11.03 27.59 -7.75
C PHE A 98 11.22 27.68 -9.29
N THR A 99 10.18 27.92 -10.08
CA THR A 99 10.32 28.05 -11.54
C THR A 99 10.78 29.43 -12.02
N GLN A 100 10.51 30.49 -11.27
CA GLN A 100 10.81 31.87 -11.66
C GLN A 100 12.14 32.40 -11.08
N ILE A 101 12.60 31.92 -9.92
CA ILE A 101 13.78 32.45 -9.23
C ILE A 101 14.78 31.32 -8.95
N ALA A 102 15.71 31.12 -9.90
CA ALA A 102 16.74 30.08 -9.84
C ALA A 102 17.59 30.13 -8.54
N GLU A 103 17.85 31.33 -8.02
CA GLU A 103 18.65 31.58 -6.81
C GLU A 103 17.99 31.06 -5.52
N ILE A 104 16.66 30.89 -5.52
CA ILE A 104 15.88 30.39 -4.37
C ILE A 104 15.73 28.86 -4.41
N GLN A 105 15.99 28.21 -5.56
CA GLN A 105 15.87 26.76 -5.70
C GLN A 105 16.66 25.95 -4.66
N PRO A 106 17.92 26.27 -4.30
CA PRO A 106 18.66 25.51 -3.29
C PRO A 106 18.02 25.60 -1.90
N VAL A 107 17.42 26.75 -1.56
CA VAL A 107 16.77 26.99 -0.27
C VAL A 107 15.47 26.19 -0.16
N ILE A 108 14.63 26.22 -1.19
CA ILE A 108 13.41 25.41 -1.25
C ILE A 108 13.75 23.90 -1.23
N MET A 109 14.74 23.46 -2.00
CA MET A 109 15.20 22.06 -2.01
C MET A 109 15.77 21.61 -0.66
N HIS A 110 16.41 22.50 0.11
CA HIS A 110 16.90 22.16 1.45
C HIS A 110 15.75 22.01 2.46
N VAL A 111 14.78 22.94 2.43
CA VAL A 111 13.61 22.94 3.35
C VAL A 111 12.64 21.77 3.11
N LEU A 112 12.59 21.22 1.89
CA LEU A 112 11.67 20.11 1.54
C LEU A 112 12.18 18.70 1.83
N ASN A 113 13.46 18.54 2.22
CA ASN A 113 14.04 17.22 2.51
C ASN A 113 13.82 16.74 3.95
N ASP A 114 13.49 17.65 4.88
CA ASP A 114 13.11 17.35 6.27
C ASP A 114 11.64 17.78 6.50
N ASP A 115 10.82 16.90 7.07
CA ASP A 115 9.39 17.06 7.46
C ASP A 115 8.68 18.38 7.07
N PHE A 116 7.90 18.33 5.97
CA PHE A 116 7.09 19.43 5.42
C PHE A 116 6.27 20.20 6.47
N ASP A 117 5.61 19.48 7.40
CA ASP A 117 4.78 20.08 8.45
C ASP A 117 5.57 20.75 9.59
N LYS A 118 6.89 20.48 9.71
CA LYS A 118 7.75 21.06 10.76
C LYS A 118 8.60 22.23 10.23
N LEU A 119 9.16 22.11 9.03
CA LEU A 119 10.21 23.03 8.55
C LEU A 119 9.73 24.28 7.81
N ILE A 120 8.43 24.45 7.54
CA ILE A 120 7.91 25.78 7.18
C ILE A 120 7.71 26.66 8.44
N LEU A 121 7.39 26.05 9.59
CA LEU A 121 7.02 26.79 10.80
C LEU A 121 8.22 27.12 11.72
N GLN A 122 9.08 26.14 12.03
CA GLN A 122 10.14 26.32 13.05
C GLN A 122 11.41 27.09 12.60
N PRO A 123 11.94 26.95 11.37
CA PRO A 123 13.13 27.72 10.97
C PRO A 123 12.92 29.24 11.00
N LEU A 124 11.70 29.71 10.76
CA LEU A 124 11.35 31.13 10.73
C LEU A 124 11.04 31.73 12.11
N LEU A 125 10.89 30.91 13.16
CA LEU A 125 11.02 31.35 14.55
C LEU A 125 12.44 31.80 14.90
N ASN A 126 13.43 31.05 14.42
CA ASN A 126 14.80 31.11 14.94
C ASN A 126 15.68 32.19 14.31
N PHE A 127 15.16 33.01 13.39
CA PHE A 127 15.93 34.03 12.68
C PHE A 127 16.16 35.33 13.49
N LYS A 128 16.75 35.20 14.69
CA LYS A 128 17.14 36.33 15.57
C LYS A 128 18.58 36.18 16.10
N LYS A 129 19.58 36.56 15.28
CA LYS A 129 20.79 37.36 15.63
C LYS A 129 21.89 37.28 14.55
N SER A 130 21.93 38.28 13.67
CA SER A 130 23.18 38.65 12.97
C SER A 130 23.11 40.11 12.49
N ASN A 131 23.77 41.02 13.20
CA ASN A 131 23.92 42.42 12.76
C ASN A 131 25.02 42.52 11.71
N THR A 132 24.69 42.70 10.43
CA THR A 132 25.59 43.28 9.43
C THR A 132 24.81 43.74 8.19
N PRO A 133 25.06 44.94 7.64
CA PRO A 133 24.45 45.38 6.39
C PRO A 133 25.29 44.92 5.19
N GLY A 134 24.65 44.37 4.15
CA GLY A 134 25.31 43.97 2.91
C GLY A 134 24.39 44.13 1.70
N ARG A 135 24.78 44.97 0.73
CA ARG A 135 24.21 44.98 -0.62
C ARG A 135 24.94 43.96 -1.49
N VAL A 136 24.22 43.32 -2.42
CA VAL A 136 24.45 43.38 -3.88
C VAL A 136 23.70 42.22 -4.55
N LEU A 137 22.72 42.58 -5.39
CA LEU A 137 22.46 42.01 -6.71
C LEU A 137 21.81 43.14 -7.54
N ASN A 138 21.96 43.12 -8.87
CA ASN A 138 22.05 44.36 -9.65
C ASN A 138 20.73 45.03 -10.05
N ASP A 139 20.77 46.36 -10.13
CA ASP A 139 19.79 47.19 -10.83
C ASP A 139 19.70 46.83 -12.32
N SER A 140 18.49 46.56 -12.82
CA SER A 140 18.07 46.78 -14.23
C SER A 140 16.62 46.36 -14.49
N ASN A 141 16.17 45.22 -13.91
CA ASN A 141 14.85 44.64 -14.21
C ASN A 141 13.73 44.98 -13.19
N ILE A 142 14.02 45.80 -12.17
CA ILE A 142 13.07 46.10 -11.06
C ILE A 142 12.08 47.20 -11.46
N GLN A 143 11.29 46.97 -12.50
CA GLN A 143 10.04 47.69 -12.77
C GLN A 143 8.82 46.78 -13.06
N GLN A 144 9.01 45.46 -13.23
CA GLN A 144 7.89 44.51 -13.35
C GLN A 144 7.59 43.75 -12.06
N ALA A 145 8.50 43.74 -11.09
CA ALA A 145 8.29 43.15 -9.76
C ALA A 145 7.69 44.17 -8.77
N ARG A 146 6.36 44.30 -8.74
CA ARG A 146 5.67 44.86 -7.55
C ARG A 146 5.94 43.93 -6.36
N LEU A 147 6.14 44.49 -5.16
CA LEU A 147 6.76 43.81 -4.02
C LEU A 147 6.06 42.50 -3.62
N VAL A 148 6.85 41.44 -3.41
CA VAL A 148 6.45 40.25 -2.65
C VAL A 148 7.06 40.36 -1.25
N GLN A 149 6.28 40.86 -0.28
CA GLN A 149 6.67 40.78 1.13
C GLN A 149 6.33 39.39 1.68
N LEU A 150 7.32 38.51 1.76
CA LEU A 150 7.21 37.23 2.47
C LEU A 150 7.89 37.32 3.84
N ARG A 151 7.11 37.65 4.86
CA ARG A 151 7.38 37.23 6.25
C ARG A 151 6.44 36.08 6.59
N VAL A 152 6.99 35.00 7.14
CA VAL A 152 6.18 33.83 7.52
C VAL A 152 5.49 34.08 8.84
N PHE A 153 4.23 33.63 8.89
CA PHE A 153 3.33 33.71 10.02
C PHE A 153 3.99 33.13 11.28
N HIS A 154 4.20 33.97 12.29
CA HIS A 154 4.41 33.49 13.63
C HIS A 154 3.60 34.31 14.64
N GLU A 155 2.72 33.61 15.36
CA GLU A 155 1.72 34.16 16.30
C GLU A 155 0.76 35.19 15.66
N VAL A 156 -0.52 34.81 15.49
CA VAL A 156 -1.57 35.74 15.03
C VAL A 156 -2.00 36.65 16.19
N GLY A 157 -1.12 37.58 16.54
CA GLY A 157 -1.42 38.74 17.38
C GLY A 157 -1.27 40.02 16.55
N ASP A 158 -2.40 40.67 16.24
CA ASP A 158 -2.55 42.05 15.72
C ASP A 158 -1.74 42.51 14.48
N ASP A 159 -0.90 41.68 13.85
CA ASP A 159 0.01 42.08 12.75
C ASP A 159 -0.66 42.18 11.36
N HIS A 160 -1.94 42.59 11.34
CA HIS A 160 -2.78 42.83 10.15
C HIS A 160 -3.37 44.25 10.16
N GLN A 161 -3.51 44.88 8.99
CA GLN A 161 -4.17 46.17 8.82
C GLN A 161 -5.61 45.94 8.35
N ASP A 162 -6.57 46.20 9.22
CA ASP A 162 -8.01 46.15 8.91
C ASP A 162 -8.43 47.36 8.06
N PHE A 163 -9.23 47.12 7.02
CA PHE A 163 -10.02 48.16 6.35
C PHE A 163 -11.48 47.72 6.24
N ILE A 164 -12.41 48.49 6.84
CA ILE A 164 -13.83 48.14 6.92
C ILE A 164 -14.62 48.98 5.91
N LEU A 165 -15.04 48.37 4.79
CA LEU A 165 -15.75 49.02 3.68
C LEU A 165 -17.07 49.73 4.06
N HIS A 166 -17.65 49.41 5.22
CA HIS A 166 -18.83 50.09 5.77
C HIS A 166 -18.53 51.47 6.37
N GLN A 167 -17.27 51.75 6.73
CA GLN A 167 -16.84 53.02 7.30
C GLN A 167 -16.58 54.08 6.22
N ILE A 168 -16.55 53.71 4.94
CA ILE A 168 -16.46 54.65 3.82
C ILE A 168 -17.68 55.59 3.85
N PRO A 169 -17.48 56.93 3.85
CA PRO A 169 -18.58 57.89 3.85
C PRO A 169 -19.62 57.65 2.75
N SER A 170 -20.89 57.63 3.14
CA SER A 170 -22.04 57.45 2.23
C SER A 170 -22.02 58.36 0.97
N PRO A 171 -21.58 59.64 1.02
CA PRO A 171 -21.42 60.46 -0.19
C PRO A 171 -20.43 59.90 -1.21
N ILE A 172 -19.34 59.27 -0.77
CA ILE A 172 -18.33 58.63 -1.64
C ILE A 172 -18.94 57.36 -2.25
N ILE A 173 -19.58 56.52 -1.45
CA ILE A 173 -20.28 55.32 -1.95
C ILE A 173 -21.34 55.71 -2.98
N LYS A 174 -22.09 56.80 -2.75
CA LYS A 174 -23.08 57.31 -3.71
C LYS A 174 -22.44 57.78 -5.02
N ARG A 175 -21.30 58.48 -4.98
CA ARG A 175 -20.55 58.89 -6.17
C ARG A 175 -20.06 57.68 -6.97
N ASP A 176 -19.40 56.73 -6.32
CA ASP A 176 -18.85 55.53 -6.97
C ASP A 176 -19.98 54.69 -7.62
N ILE A 177 -21.13 54.55 -6.96
CA ILE A 177 -22.32 53.86 -7.49
C ILE A 177 -22.96 54.62 -8.66
N SER A 178 -22.94 55.96 -8.65
CA SER A 178 -23.41 56.79 -9.77
C SER A 178 -22.60 56.49 -11.04
N LEU A 179 -21.26 56.56 -10.94
CA LEU A 179 -20.34 56.28 -12.04
C LEU A 179 -20.50 54.84 -12.57
N PHE A 180 -20.68 53.86 -11.68
CA PHE A 180 -20.96 52.47 -12.07
C PHE A 180 -22.29 52.32 -12.84
N LEU A 181 -23.38 52.90 -12.33
CA LEU A 181 -24.69 52.82 -12.97
C LEU A 181 -24.71 53.57 -14.31
N GLU A 182 -24.11 54.77 -14.37
CA GLU A 182 -23.99 55.55 -15.60
C GLU A 182 -23.21 54.78 -16.69
N HIS A 183 -22.09 54.15 -16.32
CA HIS A 183 -21.31 53.32 -17.23
C HIS A 183 -22.11 52.10 -17.72
N LYS A 184 -22.73 51.34 -16.82
CA LYS A 184 -23.50 50.12 -17.19
C LYS A 184 -24.75 50.46 -18.00
N LEU A 185 -25.50 51.50 -17.65
CA LEU A 185 -26.65 51.96 -18.42
C LEU A 185 -26.23 52.49 -19.80
N ALA A 186 -25.07 53.17 -19.91
CA ALA A 186 -24.53 53.57 -21.21
C ALA A 186 -24.14 52.36 -22.09
N LYS A 187 -23.58 51.30 -21.50
CA LYS A 187 -23.26 50.03 -22.16
C LYS A 187 -24.54 49.35 -22.68
N ILE A 188 -25.55 49.17 -21.82
CA ILE A 188 -26.86 48.59 -22.18
C ILE A 188 -27.57 49.41 -23.27
N ARG A 189 -27.54 50.74 -23.18
CA ARG A 189 -28.11 51.66 -24.18
C ARG A 189 -27.48 51.47 -25.56
N LYS A 190 -26.16 51.24 -25.62
CA LYS A 190 -25.42 50.93 -26.86
C LYS A 190 -25.75 49.53 -27.38
N GLU A 191 -25.73 48.51 -26.52
CA GLU A 191 -25.97 47.11 -26.88
C GLU A 191 -27.41 46.86 -27.35
N ARG A 192 -28.41 47.50 -26.72
CA ARG A 192 -29.84 47.36 -27.04
C ARG A 192 -30.39 48.47 -27.96
N SER A 193 -29.53 49.33 -28.51
CA SER A 193 -29.90 50.47 -29.39
C SER A 193 -31.03 51.35 -28.84
N LEU A 194 -30.98 51.67 -27.55
CA LEU A 194 -32.01 52.45 -26.85
C LEU A 194 -31.76 53.96 -27.01
N GLN A 195 -32.80 54.78 -26.78
CA GLN A 195 -32.71 56.22 -26.96
C GLN A 195 -31.64 56.88 -26.06
N PRO A 196 -31.04 58.01 -26.48
CA PRO A 196 -30.02 58.72 -25.71
C PRO A 196 -30.42 59.04 -24.26
N ASP A 197 -31.66 59.45 -24.02
CA ASP A 197 -32.18 59.80 -22.69
C ASP A 197 -32.66 58.58 -21.87
N TRP A 198 -32.55 57.34 -22.36
CA TRP A 198 -32.92 56.17 -21.56
C TRP A 198 -31.87 55.89 -20.46
N PRO A 199 -32.27 55.62 -19.19
CA PRO A 199 -33.63 55.45 -18.68
C PRO A 199 -34.29 56.72 -18.10
N GLY A 200 -33.65 57.89 -18.20
CA GLY A 200 -34.14 59.20 -17.76
C GLY A 200 -33.59 59.62 -16.40
N ALA A 201 -33.16 60.88 -16.26
CA ALA A 201 -32.41 61.37 -15.10
C ALA A 201 -33.08 61.11 -13.73
N THR A 202 -34.40 61.26 -13.65
CA THR A 202 -35.17 60.99 -12.42
C THR A 202 -35.19 59.51 -12.04
N LYS A 203 -35.29 58.61 -13.03
CA LYS A 203 -35.20 57.16 -12.83
C LYS A 203 -33.77 56.76 -12.43
N THR A 204 -32.75 57.27 -13.11
CA THR A 204 -31.33 57.04 -12.73
C THR A 204 -31.05 57.47 -11.29
N GLN A 205 -31.51 58.66 -10.86
CA GLN A 205 -31.31 59.12 -9.47
C GLN A 205 -32.06 58.27 -8.43
N ARG A 206 -33.23 57.73 -8.77
CA ARG A 206 -33.95 56.75 -7.92
C ARG A 206 -33.17 55.45 -7.79
N LEU A 207 -32.64 54.90 -8.90
CA LEU A 207 -31.81 53.70 -8.91
C LEU A 207 -30.53 53.86 -8.08
N ILE A 208 -29.82 54.99 -8.21
CA ILE A 208 -28.65 55.30 -7.38
C ILE A 208 -29.03 55.32 -5.90
N THR A 209 -30.17 55.95 -5.55
CA THR A 209 -30.63 56.08 -4.16
C THR A 209 -31.03 54.74 -3.55
N MET A 210 -31.67 53.86 -4.31
CA MET A 210 -31.98 52.49 -3.88
C MET A 210 -30.71 51.63 -3.74
N SER A 211 -29.71 51.84 -4.60
CA SER A 211 -28.46 51.06 -4.63
C SER A 211 -27.51 51.34 -3.46
N VAL A 212 -27.52 52.53 -2.85
CA VAL A 212 -26.57 52.85 -1.77
C VAL A 212 -26.88 52.02 -0.50
N PRO A 213 -25.90 51.30 0.12
CA PRO A 213 -24.44 51.30 -0.15
C PRO A 213 -23.91 50.06 -0.92
N LEU A 214 -24.77 49.29 -1.59
CA LEU A 214 -24.48 47.96 -2.11
C LEU A 214 -24.35 47.94 -3.65
N PHE A 215 -23.13 47.77 -4.17
CA PHE A 215 -22.86 47.64 -5.60
C PHE A 215 -23.55 46.47 -6.27
N ILE A 216 -23.78 45.36 -5.54
CA ILE A 216 -24.55 44.24 -6.07
C ILE A 216 -25.96 44.66 -6.52
N PHE A 217 -26.61 45.57 -5.78
CA PHE A 217 -27.96 46.03 -6.09
C PHE A 217 -27.99 46.75 -7.45
N ALA A 218 -27.01 47.63 -7.68
CA ALA A 218 -26.80 48.29 -8.97
C ALA A 218 -26.52 47.29 -10.10
N ALA A 219 -25.67 46.27 -9.85
CA ALA A 219 -25.31 45.27 -10.85
C ALA A 219 -26.50 44.38 -11.26
N THR A 220 -27.24 43.84 -10.28
CA THR A 220 -28.42 42.99 -10.50
C THR A 220 -29.53 43.73 -11.24
N ILE A 221 -29.79 45.00 -10.91
CA ILE A 221 -30.77 45.82 -11.66
C ILE A 221 -30.35 46.03 -13.11
N CYS A 222 -29.06 46.25 -13.39
CA CYS A 222 -28.56 46.42 -14.76
C CYS A 222 -28.71 45.14 -15.63
N GLN A 223 -28.78 43.96 -15.03
CA GLN A 223 -29.08 42.70 -15.74
C GLN A 223 -30.59 42.46 -15.91
N GLY A 224 -31.42 42.97 -15.00
CA GLY A 224 -32.87 42.76 -14.97
C GLY A 224 -33.71 43.65 -15.89
N SER A 225 -35.04 43.56 -15.70
CA SER A 225 -36.03 44.38 -16.40
C SER A 225 -36.27 45.70 -15.65
N LEU A 226 -35.65 46.77 -16.18
CA LEU A 226 -35.58 48.10 -15.56
C LEU A 226 -36.92 48.85 -15.44
N SER A 227 -37.96 48.45 -16.17
CA SER A 227 -39.30 49.04 -16.06
C SER A 227 -39.98 48.65 -14.75
N GLU A 228 -40.07 47.35 -14.48
CA GLU A 228 -40.95 46.81 -13.43
C GLU A 228 -40.37 46.97 -12.01
N ILE A 229 -39.04 47.01 -11.87
CA ILE A 229 -38.35 47.24 -10.59
C ILE A 229 -38.63 48.66 -10.06
N LEU A 230 -39.00 49.60 -10.94
CA LEU A 230 -39.40 50.95 -10.55
C LEU A 230 -40.87 51.04 -10.07
N ASP A 231 -41.69 50.03 -10.35
CA ASP A 231 -43.10 50.02 -10.00
C ASP A 231 -43.37 49.33 -8.64
N HIS A 232 -42.44 48.51 -8.16
CA HIS A 232 -42.49 47.98 -6.78
C HIS A 232 -42.18 49.07 -5.74
N GLN A 233 -43.09 49.20 -4.76
CA GLN A 233 -42.87 49.90 -3.49
C GLN A 233 -42.80 48.86 -2.37
N ASN A 234 -41.81 48.94 -1.48
CA ASN A 234 -41.91 48.39 -0.12
C ASN A 234 -40.72 48.82 0.76
N ASP A 235 -41.03 49.37 1.93
CA ASP A 235 -40.05 49.76 2.96
C ASP A 235 -39.63 48.55 3.84
N THR A 236 -39.04 47.53 3.21
CA THR A 236 -38.47 46.36 3.92
C THR A 236 -36.97 46.25 3.66
N SER A 237 -36.32 45.18 4.17
CA SER A 237 -34.86 45.01 4.11
C SER A 237 -34.31 45.18 2.69
N LYS A 238 -33.16 45.83 2.55
CA LYS A 238 -32.56 46.12 1.23
C LYS A 238 -32.25 44.86 0.41
N LEU A 239 -32.05 43.71 1.06
CA LEU A 239 -31.89 42.43 0.37
C LEU A 239 -33.23 41.91 -0.18
N ASN A 240 -34.33 42.04 0.57
CA ASN A 240 -35.69 41.68 0.15
C ASN A 240 -36.04 42.43 -1.15
N GLY A 241 -35.79 43.75 -1.18
CA GLY A 241 -35.98 44.60 -2.36
C GLY A 241 -35.06 44.28 -3.55
N THR A 242 -34.01 43.46 -3.39
CA THR A 242 -33.19 42.96 -4.51
C THR A 242 -33.81 41.71 -5.12
N TYR A 243 -34.16 40.74 -4.27
CA TYR A 243 -34.42 39.37 -4.71
C TYR A 243 -35.91 39.04 -4.85
N LEU A 244 -36.81 39.56 -3.99
CA LEU A 244 -38.25 39.30 -4.11
C LEU A 244 -38.82 39.72 -5.48
N PRO A 245 -38.52 40.92 -6.04
CA PRO A 245 -39.05 41.32 -7.36
C PRO A 245 -38.55 40.49 -8.55
N VAL A 246 -37.61 39.56 -8.32
CA VAL A 246 -37.16 38.55 -9.31
C VAL A 246 -37.76 37.18 -8.99
N LEU A 247 -37.76 36.78 -7.72
CA LEU A 247 -38.25 35.48 -7.25
C LEU A 247 -39.77 35.35 -7.34
N ASP A 248 -40.53 36.41 -7.07
CA ASP A 248 -42.01 36.44 -7.13
C ASP A 248 -42.54 36.31 -8.57
N ARG A 249 -41.67 36.44 -9.58
CA ARG A 249 -41.99 36.20 -11.00
C ARG A 249 -42.03 34.71 -11.36
N LEU A 250 -41.39 33.88 -10.53
CA LEU A 250 -41.28 32.44 -10.78
C LEU A 250 -42.59 31.79 -10.31
N LEU A 251 -43.20 30.98 -11.18
CA LEU A 251 -44.37 30.19 -10.80
C LEU A 251 -43.99 29.24 -9.66
N VAL A 252 -44.41 29.58 -8.45
CA VAL A 252 -43.94 28.97 -7.20
C VAL A 252 -44.34 27.49 -7.16
N GLY A 253 -43.37 26.64 -7.48
CA GLY A 253 -43.51 25.18 -7.50
C GLY A 253 -42.27 24.51 -6.94
N GLN A 254 -42.46 23.33 -6.33
CA GLN A 254 -41.39 22.55 -5.71
C GLN A 254 -40.22 22.26 -6.67
N GLU A 255 -40.49 22.18 -7.98
CA GLU A 255 -39.46 22.02 -9.01
C GLU A 255 -38.43 23.17 -9.02
N TYR A 256 -38.88 24.43 -8.96
CA TYR A 256 -37.98 25.59 -8.92
C TYR A 256 -37.16 25.60 -7.63
N ARG A 257 -37.80 25.31 -6.49
CA ARG A 257 -37.15 25.19 -5.17
C ARG A 257 -36.04 24.13 -5.17
N MET A 258 -36.30 22.97 -5.78
CA MET A 258 -35.33 21.88 -5.92
C MET A 258 -34.14 22.26 -6.82
N VAL A 259 -34.38 22.83 -8.00
CA VAL A 259 -33.31 23.19 -8.95
C VAL A 259 -32.44 24.31 -8.38
N LEU A 260 -33.06 25.37 -7.85
CA LEU A 260 -32.36 26.52 -7.27
C LEU A 260 -31.62 26.11 -5.98
N GLY A 261 -32.24 25.31 -5.12
CA GLY A 261 -31.63 24.79 -3.90
C GLY A 261 -30.45 23.86 -4.18
N THR A 262 -30.52 23.05 -5.24
CA THR A 262 -29.38 22.27 -5.73
C THR A 262 -28.22 23.21 -6.10
N ILE A 263 -28.43 24.15 -7.02
CA ILE A 263 -27.38 25.07 -7.50
C ILE A 263 -26.72 25.86 -6.36
N ILE A 264 -27.49 26.21 -5.33
CA ILE A 264 -27.02 26.99 -4.17
C ILE A 264 -26.23 26.17 -3.15
N LEU A 265 -26.49 24.85 -3.06
CA LEU A 265 -25.90 23.95 -2.06
C LEU A 265 -24.88 22.96 -2.65
N LEU A 266 -24.59 23.02 -3.96
CA LEU A 266 -23.42 22.36 -4.54
C LEU A 266 -22.12 23.02 -4.02
N GLU A 267 -21.21 22.23 -3.45
CA GLU A 267 -19.89 22.72 -2.98
C GLU A 267 -18.91 23.00 -4.14
N SER A 268 -19.24 22.54 -5.35
CA SER A 268 -18.53 22.82 -6.60
C SER A 268 -19.56 22.94 -7.72
N PRO A 269 -19.58 24.04 -8.49
CA PRO A 269 -20.67 24.33 -9.42
C PRO A 269 -20.65 23.40 -10.65
N LEU A 270 -21.80 22.80 -10.97
CA LEU A 270 -21.99 21.93 -12.14
C LEU A 270 -22.41 22.72 -13.38
N SER A 271 -22.10 22.17 -14.56
CA SER A 271 -22.57 22.69 -15.85
C SER A 271 -24.05 22.35 -16.10
N LEU A 272 -24.70 23.01 -17.07
CA LEU A 272 -26.11 22.73 -17.38
C LEU A 272 -26.32 21.26 -17.76
N HIS A 273 -25.38 20.68 -18.51
CA HIS A 273 -25.41 19.28 -18.91
C HIS A 273 -25.25 18.34 -17.69
N ALA A 274 -24.21 18.54 -16.87
CA ALA A 274 -23.96 17.71 -15.70
C ALA A 274 -25.09 17.82 -14.65
N LEU A 275 -25.67 19.02 -14.48
CA LEU A 275 -26.81 19.26 -13.61
C LEU A 275 -28.09 18.55 -14.11
N ALA A 276 -28.30 18.48 -15.42
CA ALA A 276 -29.42 17.74 -16.02
C ALA A 276 -29.32 16.24 -15.70
N ASN A 277 -28.13 15.65 -15.92
CA ASN A 277 -27.84 14.25 -15.63
C ASN A 277 -27.96 13.96 -14.12
N PHE A 278 -27.34 14.78 -13.26
CA PHE A 278 -27.40 14.66 -11.79
C PHE A 278 -28.82 14.77 -11.22
N LEU A 279 -29.68 15.61 -11.83
CA LEU A 279 -31.08 15.73 -11.41
C LEU A 279 -32.01 14.67 -12.01
N GLY A 280 -31.56 13.89 -13.00
CA GLY A 280 -32.38 12.93 -13.74
C GLY A 280 -33.46 13.61 -14.58
N ARG A 281 -33.15 14.77 -15.18
CA ARG A 281 -34.08 15.61 -15.96
C ARG A 281 -33.47 16.00 -17.32
N PRO A 282 -34.26 16.13 -18.40
CA PRO A 282 -33.74 16.56 -19.69
C PRO A 282 -33.25 18.02 -19.64
N GLU A 283 -32.22 18.37 -20.40
CA GLU A 283 -31.69 19.74 -20.41
C GLU A 283 -32.77 20.81 -20.65
N SER A 284 -33.71 20.57 -21.57
CA SER A 284 -34.79 21.52 -21.89
C SER A 284 -35.70 21.86 -20.70
N PHE A 285 -35.82 20.94 -19.74
CA PHE A 285 -36.53 21.21 -18.49
C PHE A 285 -35.74 22.20 -17.62
N LEU A 286 -34.42 22.03 -17.48
CA LEU A 286 -33.61 22.98 -16.70
C LEU A 286 -33.45 24.33 -17.42
N ASP A 287 -33.18 24.31 -18.73
CA ASP A 287 -33.03 25.48 -19.60
C ASP A 287 -34.25 26.42 -19.45
N THR A 288 -35.48 25.91 -19.60
CA THR A 288 -36.71 26.71 -19.42
C THR A 288 -36.92 27.25 -18.00
N ARG A 289 -36.37 26.61 -16.96
CA ARG A 289 -36.45 27.07 -15.56
C ARG A 289 -35.33 28.08 -15.22
N LEU A 290 -34.17 27.97 -15.87
CA LEU A 290 -33.00 28.81 -15.65
C LEU A 290 -33.00 30.09 -16.50
N ASN A 291 -33.65 30.08 -17.67
CA ASN A 291 -33.84 31.27 -18.51
C ASN A 291 -34.54 32.43 -17.75
N SER A 292 -35.37 32.14 -16.74
CA SER A 292 -35.98 33.13 -15.84
C SER A 292 -35.06 33.64 -14.70
N LEU A 293 -33.85 33.08 -14.55
CA LEU A 293 -32.92 33.34 -13.44
C LEU A 293 -31.62 34.06 -13.85
N HIS A 294 -31.45 34.44 -15.12
CA HIS A 294 -30.26 35.13 -15.66
C HIS A 294 -29.85 36.44 -14.96
N SER A 295 -30.71 37.06 -14.16
CA SER A 295 -30.39 38.26 -13.37
C SER A 295 -29.76 37.95 -12.00
N VAL A 296 -29.68 36.67 -11.63
CA VAL A 296 -29.31 36.19 -10.28
C VAL A 296 -28.31 35.03 -10.35
N LEU A 297 -28.39 34.21 -11.41
CA LEU A 297 -27.41 33.18 -11.75
C LEU A 297 -26.65 33.55 -13.04
N ASP A 298 -25.34 33.36 -13.01
CA ASP A 298 -24.49 33.29 -14.19
C ASP A 298 -24.72 31.93 -14.88
N ILE A 299 -25.27 31.98 -16.08
CA ILE A 299 -25.66 30.82 -16.90
C ILE A 299 -24.96 31.01 -18.26
N PRO A 300 -23.80 30.36 -18.47
CA PRO A 300 -23.01 30.58 -19.67
C PRO A 300 -23.68 30.06 -20.95
N HIS A 301 -23.47 30.74 -22.08
CA HIS A 301 -23.96 30.28 -23.38
C HIS A 301 -23.40 28.92 -23.82
N ASN A 302 -22.21 28.54 -23.35
CA ASN A 302 -21.67 27.20 -23.51
C ASN A 302 -22.17 26.31 -22.36
N LYS A 303 -23.07 25.37 -22.66
CA LYS A 303 -23.70 24.45 -21.71
C LYS A 303 -22.75 23.54 -20.94
N MET A 304 -21.48 23.42 -21.37
CA MET A 304 -20.42 22.67 -20.69
C MET A 304 -19.74 23.47 -19.57
N LEU A 305 -19.93 24.79 -19.51
CA LEU A 305 -19.38 25.64 -18.44
C LEU A 305 -20.29 25.61 -17.18
N PRO A 306 -19.72 25.78 -15.98
CA PRO A 306 -20.46 25.70 -14.72
C PRO A 306 -21.44 26.86 -14.52
N ILE A 307 -22.65 26.57 -14.04
CA ILE A 307 -23.64 27.56 -13.61
C ILE A 307 -23.23 28.07 -12.22
N ARG A 308 -23.23 29.39 -12.02
CA ARG A 308 -22.75 30.02 -10.76
C ARG A 308 -23.77 31.01 -10.23
N ALA A 309 -23.91 31.12 -8.91
CA ALA A 309 -24.61 32.27 -8.32
C ALA A 309 -23.70 33.52 -8.43
N PHE A 310 -24.25 34.66 -8.85
CA PHE A 310 -23.44 35.90 -8.98
C PHE A 310 -22.83 36.36 -7.64
N HIS A 311 -23.43 36.01 -6.50
CA HIS A 311 -22.94 36.39 -5.18
C HIS A 311 -23.49 35.49 -4.05
N LEU A 312 -22.68 35.25 -3.01
CA LEU A 312 -23.01 34.35 -1.88
C LEU A 312 -24.27 34.75 -1.11
N SER A 313 -24.62 36.05 -1.05
CA SER A 313 -25.83 36.53 -0.37
C SER A 313 -27.14 36.00 -0.95
N LEU A 314 -27.12 35.36 -2.13
CA LEU A 314 -28.25 34.59 -2.62
C LEU A 314 -28.48 33.32 -1.78
N ARG A 315 -27.40 32.60 -1.40
CA ARG A 315 -27.47 31.47 -0.46
C ARG A 315 -27.95 31.97 0.89
N ASP A 316 -27.31 33.00 1.43
CA ASP A 316 -27.64 33.56 2.74
C ASP A 316 -29.12 33.98 2.82
N PHE A 317 -29.65 34.61 1.76
CA PHE A 317 -31.06 35.05 1.69
C PHE A 317 -32.06 33.90 1.54
N LEU A 318 -31.75 32.86 0.74
CA LEU A 318 -32.68 31.77 0.46
C LEU A 318 -32.66 30.66 1.53
N VAL A 319 -31.56 30.52 2.28
CA VAL A 319 -31.42 29.52 3.35
C VAL A 319 -31.88 30.06 4.72
N ASN A 320 -31.71 31.37 5.01
CA ASN A 320 -31.98 31.89 6.35
C ASN A 320 -33.45 31.67 6.80
N ALA A 321 -33.59 31.04 7.97
CA ALA A 321 -34.86 30.74 8.62
C ALA A 321 -35.62 32.00 9.04
N ASP A 322 -34.93 33.09 9.42
CA ASP A 322 -35.58 34.35 9.82
C ASP A 322 -36.40 34.99 8.68
N THR A 323 -36.08 34.63 7.43
CA THR A 323 -36.77 35.09 6.22
C THR A 323 -37.81 34.11 5.68
N CYS A 324 -38.01 32.96 6.33
CA CYS A 324 -38.90 31.88 5.87
C CYS A 324 -40.36 32.34 5.66
N GLU A 325 -40.93 33.09 6.60
CA GLU A 325 -42.31 33.61 6.50
C GLU A 325 -42.51 34.65 5.37
N ASN A 326 -41.41 35.23 4.85
CA ASN A 326 -41.42 36.34 3.91
C ASN A 326 -40.81 36.01 2.53
N THR A 327 -40.46 34.75 2.28
CA THR A 327 -39.83 34.33 1.01
C THR A 327 -40.53 33.10 0.41
N PRO A 328 -41.29 33.22 -0.70
CA PRO A 328 -42.07 32.11 -1.25
C PRO A 328 -41.21 30.98 -1.85
N LEU A 329 -39.89 31.13 -1.87
CA LEU A 329 -38.91 30.14 -2.32
C LEU A 329 -37.86 29.79 -1.24
N TRP A 330 -38.15 30.00 0.05
CA TRP A 330 -37.26 29.59 1.15
C TRP A 330 -36.81 28.12 1.04
N ILE A 331 -35.53 27.85 1.26
CA ILE A 331 -34.87 26.57 0.99
C ILE A 331 -34.40 25.94 2.30
N ASP A 332 -34.99 24.81 2.67
CA ASP A 332 -34.51 24.02 3.81
C ASP A 332 -33.21 23.31 3.44
N GLU A 333 -32.10 23.80 3.98
CA GLU A 333 -30.77 23.26 3.69
C GLU A 333 -30.63 21.79 4.07
N LYS A 334 -31.32 21.31 5.12
CA LYS A 334 -31.23 19.90 5.56
C LYS A 334 -32.08 18.96 4.72
N GLU A 335 -33.23 19.43 4.24
CA GLU A 335 -34.09 18.74 3.27
C GLU A 335 -33.36 18.58 1.93
N ILE A 336 -32.78 19.66 1.39
CA ILE A 336 -32.04 19.58 0.12
C ILE A 336 -30.75 18.78 0.27
N ASN A 337 -29.99 18.90 1.37
CA ASN A 337 -28.81 18.04 1.59
C ASN A 337 -29.18 16.54 1.67
N GLN A 338 -30.35 16.20 2.21
CA GLN A 338 -30.86 14.83 2.19
C GLN A 338 -31.17 14.34 0.75
N ASP A 339 -31.76 15.20 -0.07
CA ASP A 339 -32.02 14.95 -1.50
C ASP A 339 -30.72 14.84 -2.33
N LEU A 340 -29.72 15.70 -2.07
CA LEU A 340 -28.40 15.67 -2.72
C LEU A 340 -27.65 14.39 -2.37
N THR A 341 -27.72 13.94 -1.11
CA THR A 341 -27.16 12.65 -0.67
C THR A 341 -27.78 11.49 -1.46
N ALA A 342 -29.10 11.48 -1.60
CA ALA A 342 -29.83 10.47 -2.37
C ALA A 342 -29.38 10.44 -3.84
N ARG A 343 -29.22 11.61 -4.46
CA ARG A 343 -28.79 11.76 -5.86
C ARG A 343 -27.35 11.33 -6.09
N CYS A 344 -26.42 11.72 -5.21
CA CYS A 344 -25.03 11.28 -5.32
C CYS A 344 -24.91 9.75 -5.24
N LEU A 345 -25.60 9.12 -4.29
CA LEU A 345 -25.66 7.66 -4.19
C LEU A 345 -26.31 7.02 -5.43
N HIS A 346 -27.36 7.61 -6.01
CA HIS A 346 -28.00 7.11 -7.23
C HIS A 346 -27.07 7.17 -8.45
N VAL A 347 -26.41 8.31 -8.69
CA VAL A 347 -25.45 8.50 -9.78
C VAL A 347 -24.26 7.55 -9.64
N MET A 348 -23.75 7.35 -8.43
CA MET A 348 -22.66 6.40 -8.18
C MET A 348 -23.09 4.94 -8.44
N ASN A 349 -24.21 4.47 -7.89
CA ASN A 349 -24.70 3.10 -8.12
C ASN A 349 -24.94 2.77 -9.61
N GLN A 350 -25.26 3.76 -10.44
CA GLN A 350 -25.48 3.56 -11.89
C GLN A 350 -24.20 3.52 -12.72
N ASN A 351 -23.11 4.14 -12.26
CA ASN A 351 -21.93 4.40 -13.10
C ASN A 351 -20.62 3.82 -12.56
N LEU A 352 -20.51 3.58 -11.24
CA LEU A 352 -19.31 3.01 -10.63
C LEU A 352 -19.17 1.52 -10.98
N LYS A 353 -18.06 1.19 -11.64
CA LYS A 353 -17.69 -0.17 -12.08
C LYS A 353 -16.18 -0.34 -12.06
N LYS A 354 -15.71 -1.58 -11.96
CA LYS A 354 -14.28 -1.93 -11.98
C LYS A 354 -13.65 -1.54 -13.33
N ASN A 355 -12.48 -0.91 -13.27
CA ASN A 355 -11.75 -0.36 -14.40
C ASN A 355 -12.59 0.62 -15.23
N ILE A 356 -13.11 1.67 -14.59
CA ILE A 356 -14.04 2.63 -15.20
C ILE A 356 -13.43 3.36 -16.40
N CYS A 357 -12.11 3.57 -16.37
CA CYS A 357 -11.32 4.19 -17.42
C CYS A 357 -10.82 3.20 -18.51
N ASN A 358 -11.17 1.91 -18.47
CA ASN A 358 -10.69 0.87 -19.40
C ASN A 358 -9.15 0.88 -19.59
N LEU A 359 -8.40 0.99 -18.49
CA LEU A 359 -6.93 0.99 -18.47
C LEU A 359 -6.38 -0.39 -18.88
N PRO A 360 -5.20 -0.44 -19.56
CA PRO A 360 -4.72 -1.66 -20.22
C PRO A 360 -4.16 -2.73 -19.26
N SER A 361 -3.68 -2.37 -18.07
CA SER A 361 -3.13 -3.34 -17.11
C SER A 361 -3.30 -2.89 -15.65
N TYR A 362 -3.23 -3.85 -14.71
CA TYR A 362 -3.29 -3.57 -13.28
C TYR A 362 -2.15 -2.67 -12.76
N GLY A 363 -1.01 -2.64 -13.45
CA GLY A 363 0.13 -1.77 -13.16
C GLY A 363 0.14 -0.46 -13.95
N THR A 364 -0.99 -0.03 -14.53
CA THR A 364 -1.06 1.25 -15.26
C THR A 364 -0.86 2.40 -14.28
N VAL A 365 0.33 3.01 -14.31
CA VAL A 365 0.71 4.10 -13.38
C VAL A 365 -0.19 5.32 -13.58
N ARG A 366 -0.76 5.85 -12.50
CA ARG A 366 -1.71 6.98 -12.49
C ARG A 366 -1.20 8.17 -13.32
N MET A 367 0.09 8.50 -13.21
CA MET A 367 0.72 9.63 -13.89
C MET A 367 0.80 9.49 -15.43
N THR A 368 0.67 8.29 -16.00
CA THR A 368 0.63 8.11 -17.46
C THR A 368 -0.77 8.28 -18.05
N ILE A 369 -1.81 8.31 -17.21
CA ILE A 369 -3.21 8.45 -17.63
C ILE A 369 -3.52 9.94 -17.85
N SER A 370 -3.81 10.32 -19.10
CA SER A 370 -4.12 11.71 -19.44
C SER A 370 -5.41 12.19 -18.76
N ARG A 371 -5.43 13.46 -18.36
CA ARG A 371 -6.63 14.09 -17.76
C ARG A 371 -7.84 14.04 -18.68
N GLN A 372 -7.63 14.10 -20.01
CA GLN A 372 -8.71 14.01 -20.99
C GLN A 372 -9.33 12.60 -21.04
N HIS A 373 -8.51 11.55 -21.06
CA HIS A 373 -8.99 10.16 -20.98
C HIS A 373 -9.81 9.90 -19.70
N ILE A 374 -9.47 10.60 -18.61
CA ILE A 374 -10.24 10.59 -17.36
C ILE A 374 -11.57 11.35 -17.51
N SER A 375 -11.59 12.59 -18.03
CA SER A 375 -12.84 13.35 -18.21
C SER A 375 -13.81 12.69 -19.19
N ASP A 376 -13.31 11.99 -20.20
CA ASP A 376 -14.11 11.27 -21.21
C ASP A 376 -14.75 9.98 -20.67
N ARG A 377 -14.38 9.55 -19.45
CA ARG A 377 -14.86 8.32 -18.78
C ARG A 377 -15.51 8.56 -17.43
N LEU A 378 -15.14 9.65 -16.74
CA LEU A 378 -15.69 10.10 -15.46
C LEU A 378 -16.40 11.45 -15.66
N PRO A 379 -17.72 11.47 -15.96
CA PRO A 379 -18.44 12.70 -16.21
C PRO A 379 -18.54 13.57 -14.93
N PRO A 380 -18.70 14.91 -15.05
CA PRO A 380 -18.58 15.84 -13.91
C PRO A 380 -19.53 15.55 -12.75
N GLU A 381 -20.76 15.11 -13.03
CA GLU A 381 -21.76 14.70 -12.05
C GLU A 381 -21.34 13.47 -11.23
N LEU A 382 -20.57 12.55 -11.82
CA LEU A 382 -20.00 11.40 -11.10
C LEU A 382 -18.80 11.83 -10.25
N GLN A 383 -17.91 12.67 -10.81
CA GLN A 383 -16.78 13.24 -10.04
C GLN A 383 -17.27 14.01 -8.81
N TYR A 384 -18.33 14.80 -8.97
CA TYR A 384 -19.00 15.50 -7.88
C TYR A 384 -19.57 14.50 -6.85
N SER A 385 -20.35 13.52 -7.32
CA SER A 385 -20.99 12.53 -6.46
C SER A 385 -19.99 11.75 -5.62
N CYS A 386 -18.85 11.34 -6.19
CA CYS A 386 -17.79 10.64 -5.46
C CYS A 386 -17.10 11.49 -4.39
N ARG A 387 -16.94 12.81 -4.61
CA ARG A 387 -16.26 13.71 -3.65
C ARG A 387 -17.16 14.23 -2.53
N TYR A 388 -18.42 14.55 -2.80
CA TYR A 388 -19.25 15.36 -1.89
C TYR A 388 -20.44 14.65 -1.22
N TRP A 389 -20.71 13.37 -1.52
CA TRP A 389 -21.86 12.65 -0.94
C TRP A 389 -21.82 12.56 0.60
N THR A 390 -20.63 12.39 1.18
CA THR A 390 -20.42 12.35 2.63
C THR A 390 -20.65 13.70 3.30
N HIS A 391 -20.32 14.80 2.61
CA HIS A 391 -20.56 16.16 3.08
C HIS A 391 -22.06 16.50 3.12
N HIS A 392 -22.82 16.11 2.09
CA HIS A 392 -24.27 16.30 2.09
C HIS A 392 -24.96 15.44 3.16
N LEU A 393 -24.48 14.21 3.40
CA LEU A 393 -25.04 13.33 4.42
C LEU A 393 -24.96 13.95 5.82
N THR A 394 -23.83 14.54 6.21
CA THR A 394 -23.66 15.13 7.56
C THR A 394 -24.43 16.42 7.77
N HIS A 395 -24.85 17.09 6.70
CA HIS A 395 -25.72 18.27 6.75
C HIS A 395 -27.22 17.92 6.57
N SER A 396 -27.56 16.64 6.39
CA SER A 396 -28.96 16.17 6.30
C SER A 396 -29.69 16.19 7.66
N ARG A 397 -31.02 16.01 7.66
CA ARG A 397 -31.83 16.03 8.90
C ARG A 397 -31.52 14.88 9.87
N ASP A 398 -31.19 13.70 9.35
CA ASP A 398 -30.86 12.50 10.13
C ASP A 398 -29.97 11.56 9.29
N ALA A 399 -28.65 11.63 9.53
CA ALA A 399 -27.68 10.75 8.87
C ALA A 399 -27.80 9.28 9.30
N ILE A 400 -28.30 9.00 10.51
CA ILE A 400 -28.39 7.63 11.06
C ILE A 400 -29.48 6.84 10.30
N SER A 401 -30.54 7.51 9.83
CA SER A 401 -31.57 6.91 8.96
C SER A 401 -31.04 6.34 7.64
N TRP A 402 -29.83 6.71 7.22
CA TRP A 402 -29.20 6.23 5.99
C TRP A 402 -28.25 5.04 6.17
N SER A 403 -28.00 4.58 7.41
CA SER A 403 -26.98 3.56 7.72
C SER A 403 -27.03 2.35 6.80
N ASP A 404 -28.22 1.81 6.58
CA ASP A 404 -28.40 0.52 5.92
C ASP A 404 -28.26 0.65 4.39
N LYS A 405 -28.63 1.82 3.83
CA LYS A 405 -28.40 2.19 2.42
C LYS A 405 -26.92 2.45 2.13
N ILE A 406 -26.22 3.09 3.08
CA ILE A 406 -24.79 3.38 2.96
C ILE A 406 -23.98 2.08 3.06
N LEU A 407 -24.35 1.18 3.98
CA LEU A 407 -23.70 -0.13 4.09
C LEU A 407 -23.88 -0.97 2.82
N ALA A 408 -25.09 -0.99 2.22
CA ALA A 408 -25.31 -1.63 0.92
C ALA A 408 -24.43 -1.02 -0.19
N PHE A 409 -24.45 0.31 -0.34
CA PHE A 409 -23.60 1.02 -1.31
C PHE A 409 -22.10 0.72 -1.11
N LEU A 410 -21.62 0.68 0.13
CA LEU A 410 -20.22 0.40 0.42
C LEU A 410 -19.85 -1.06 0.13
N ASN A 411 -20.71 -2.03 0.45
CA ASN A 411 -20.47 -3.44 0.11
C ASN A 411 -20.32 -3.65 -1.41
N ASP A 412 -21.17 -3.00 -2.22
CA ASP A 412 -21.17 -3.17 -3.68
C ASP A 412 -20.14 -2.27 -4.40
N HIS A 413 -19.87 -1.06 -3.88
CA HIS A 413 -19.14 -0.01 -4.59
C HIS A 413 -17.95 0.63 -3.84
N PHE A 414 -17.57 0.22 -2.63
CA PHE A 414 -16.41 0.80 -1.92
C PHE A 414 -15.13 0.80 -2.77
N LEU A 415 -14.75 -0.35 -3.33
CA LEU A 415 -13.55 -0.46 -4.18
C LEU A 415 -13.67 0.35 -5.48
N HIS A 416 -14.88 0.38 -6.06
CA HIS A 416 -15.19 1.18 -7.25
C HIS A 416 -15.07 2.69 -6.98
N TRP A 417 -15.46 3.13 -5.78
CA TRP A 417 -15.32 4.51 -5.34
C TRP A 417 -13.84 4.86 -5.06
N VAL A 418 -13.06 3.99 -4.41
CA VAL A 418 -11.62 4.22 -4.18
C VAL A 418 -10.84 4.26 -5.50
N GLU A 419 -11.18 3.45 -6.51
CA GLU A 419 -10.61 3.55 -7.87
C GLU A 419 -10.79 4.97 -8.42
N VAL A 420 -12.01 5.52 -8.32
CA VAL A 420 -12.32 6.88 -8.80
C VAL A 420 -11.63 7.96 -7.98
N MET A 421 -11.54 7.82 -6.65
CA MET A 421 -10.85 8.81 -5.81
C MET A 421 -9.33 8.85 -6.07
N SER A 422 -8.72 7.72 -6.44
CA SER A 422 -7.34 7.67 -6.97
C SER A 422 -7.21 8.30 -8.35
N LEU A 423 -8.10 7.95 -9.29
CA LEU A 423 -8.14 8.56 -10.63
C LEU A 423 -8.34 10.08 -10.56
N LEU A 424 -9.01 10.59 -9.52
CA LEU A 424 -9.21 12.01 -9.26
C LEU A 424 -8.16 12.68 -8.37
N ASP A 425 -7.05 12.00 -8.03
CA ASP A 425 -5.94 12.56 -7.21
C ASP A 425 -6.46 13.07 -5.84
N ALA A 426 -7.18 12.19 -5.14
CA ALA A 426 -8.03 12.53 -4.00
C ALA A 426 -8.18 11.41 -2.94
N ILE A 427 -7.23 10.48 -2.79
CA ILE A 427 -7.30 9.42 -1.76
C ILE A 427 -7.37 10.03 -0.34
N SER A 428 -6.72 11.16 -0.10
CA SER A 428 -6.82 11.92 1.17
C SER A 428 -8.26 12.43 1.44
N GLU A 429 -8.97 12.90 0.41
CA GLU A 429 -10.39 13.30 0.51
C GLU A 429 -11.30 12.08 0.76
N ALA A 430 -10.93 10.89 0.26
CA ALA A 430 -11.63 9.63 0.54
C ALA A 430 -11.43 9.17 2.00
N LEU A 431 -10.20 9.25 2.53
CA LEU A 431 -9.91 8.96 3.93
C LEU A 431 -10.64 9.92 4.87
N GLN A 432 -10.65 11.22 4.54
CA GLN A 432 -11.43 12.22 5.27
C GLN A 432 -12.94 11.87 5.24
N SER A 433 -13.47 11.48 4.08
CA SER A 433 -14.86 11.06 3.91
C SER A 433 -15.24 9.86 4.79
N ILE A 434 -14.38 8.83 4.89
CA ILE A 434 -14.61 7.68 5.81
C ILE A 434 -14.60 8.14 7.28
N ASN A 435 -13.71 9.04 7.66
CA ASN A 435 -13.67 9.55 9.04
C ASN A 435 -14.84 10.48 9.39
N THR A 436 -15.32 11.27 8.44
CA THR A 436 -16.58 12.02 8.55
C THR A 436 -17.80 11.10 8.70
N LEU A 437 -17.85 9.99 7.95
CA LEU A 437 -18.88 8.95 8.11
C LEU A 437 -18.83 8.29 9.50
N LYS A 438 -17.64 7.92 10.00
CA LYS A 438 -17.47 7.34 11.34
C LYS A 438 -18.01 8.27 12.42
N LEU A 439 -17.69 9.57 12.37
CA LEU A 439 -18.20 10.56 13.31
C LEU A 439 -19.73 10.66 13.28
N ALA A 440 -20.34 10.65 12.09
CA ALA A 440 -21.81 10.68 11.95
C ALA A 440 -22.52 9.42 12.46
N MET A 441 -21.83 8.26 12.44
CA MET A 441 -22.40 6.96 12.80
C MET A 441 -22.08 6.50 14.24
N GLN A 442 -21.33 7.29 15.03
CA GLN A 442 -21.00 7.01 16.44
C GLN A 442 -22.22 6.79 17.36
N GLY A 443 -23.42 7.23 16.96
CA GLY A 443 -24.66 7.03 17.71
C GLY A 443 -25.08 5.56 17.89
N ARG A 444 -24.69 4.63 17.00
CA ARG A 444 -24.92 3.19 17.16
C ARG A 444 -23.65 2.50 17.67
N LYS A 445 -23.64 2.04 18.92
CA LYS A 445 -22.51 1.31 19.51
C LYS A 445 -22.21 0.00 18.79
N ASP A 446 -23.26 -0.75 18.43
CA ASP A 446 -23.17 -2.04 17.77
C ASP A 446 -23.83 -1.96 16.40
N SER A 447 -23.02 -1.86 15.33
CA SER A 447 -23.52 -1.89 13.95
C SER A 447 -22.44 -2.32 12.95
N GLU A 448 -22.82 -3.11 11.94
CA GLU A 448 -21.90 -3.62 10.92
C GLU A 448 -21.23 -2.49 10.12
N ILE A 449 -21.93 -1.35 9.91
CA ILE A 449 -21.33 -0.18 9.26
C ILE A 449 -20.15 0.40 10.05
N ASN A 450 -20.17 0.38 11.38
CA ASN A 450 -19.04 0.86 12.19
C ASN A 450 -17.84 -0.11 12.16
N LYS A 451 -18.06 -1.41 11.92
CA LYS A 451 -16.97 -2.36 11.59
C LYS A 451 -16.41 -2.05 10.19
N PHE A 452 -17.28 -2.04 9.18
CA PHE A 452 -16.90 -1.79 7.79
C PHE A 452 -16.11 -0.49 7.64
N LEU A 453 -16.54 0.61 8.26
CA LEU A 453 -15.85 1.90 8.17
C LEU A 453 -14.47 1.89 8.84
N CYS A 454 -14.24 1.09 9.89
CA CYS A 454 -12.92 0.92 10.49
C CYS A 454 -11.99 0.10 9.58
N ASP A 455 -12.50 -0.94 8.93
CA ASP A 455 -11.70 -1.76 8.01
C ASP A 455 -11.47 -1.06 6.67
N ALA A 456 -12.42 -0.23 6.20
CA ALA A 456 -12.25 0.67 5.06
C ALA A 456 -11.18 1.74 5.30
N GLU A 457 -11.15 2.34 6.49
CA GLU A 457 -10.08 3.28 6.91
C GLU A 457 -8.71 2.59 6.89
N ARG A 458 -8.60 1.41 7.55
CA ARG A 458 -7.38 0.59 7.55
C ARG A 458 -6.93 0.22 6.14
N PHE A 459 -7.87 -0.15 5.27
CA PHE A 459 -7.59 -0.50 3.88
C PHE A 459 -7.04 0.69 3.09
N ILE A 460 -7.68 1.86 3.18
CA ILE A 460 -7.21 3.09 2.50
C ILE A 460 -5.84 3.50 3.04
N LEU A 461 -5.63 3.51 4.37
CA LEU A 461 -4.34 3.84 4.97
C LEU A 461 -3.22 2.92 4.47
N LYS A 462 -3.40 1.60 4.60
CA LYS A 462 -2.39 0.60 4.21
C LYS A 462 -2.03 0.64 2.72
N ASN A 463 -2.99 0.93 1.85
CA ASN A 463 -2.79 0.85 0.40
C ASN A 463 -2.58 2.20 -0.28
N SER A 464 -2.74 3.32 0.43
CA SER A 464 -2.69 4.71 -0.08
C SER A 464 -1.65 4.93 -1.19
N GLN A 465 -0.35 4.85 -0.86
CA GLN A 465 0.75 5.05 -1.80
C GLN A 465 0.67 4.15 -3.05
N MET A 466 0.29 2.89 -2.86
CA MET A 466 0.19 1.89 -3.95
C MET A 466 -0.97 2.20 -4.89
N VAL A 467 -2.10 2.67 -4.34
CA VAL A 467 -3.30 3.01 -5.11
C VAL A 467 -3.20 4.39 -5.76
N ASP A 468 -2.47 5.34 -5.15
CA ASP A 468 -2.08 6.60 -5.78
C ASP A 468 -1.15 6.35 -6.99
N VAL A 469 -0.21 5.41 -6.89
CA VAL A 469 0.68 5.03 -7.99
C VAL A 469 -0.03 4.22 -9.07
N ALA A 470 -0.85 3.22 -8.72
CA ALA A 470 -1.51 2.32 -9.68
C ALA A 470 -2.98 2.03 -9.27
N PRO A 471 -3.97 2.75 -9.84
CA PRO A 471 -5.35 2.73 -9.32
C PRO A 471 -6.01 1.34 -9.31
N LEU A 472 -5.82 0.53 -10.36
CA LEU A 472 -6.44 -0.80 -10.45
C LEU A 472 -5.84 -1.83 -9.49
N GLN A 473 -4.64 -1.57 -8.95
CA GLN A 473 -3.91 -2.54 -8.13
C GLN A 473 -4.64 -2.84 -6.81
N LEU A 474 -5.56 -1.94 -6.37
CA LEU A 474 -6.47 -2.16 -5.25
C LEU A 474 -7.34 -3.43 -5.38
N TYR A 475 -7.64 -3.86 -6.61
CA TYR A 475 -8.41 -5.09 -6.85
C TYR A 475 -7.57 -6.36 -6.66
N VAL A 476 -6.24 -6.27 -6.77
CA VAL A 476 -5.34 -7.41 -6.57
C VAL A 476 -5.15 -7.68 -5.07
N GLN A 477 -5.12 -6.61 -4.26
CA GLN A 477 -5.11 -6.66 -2.79
C GLN A 477 -6.41 -7.25 -2.17
N THR A 478 -7.52 -7.30 -2.92
CA THR A 478 -8.86 -7.55 -2.38
C THR A 478 -9.60 -8.75 -2.98
N CYS A 479 -9.04 -9.44 -3.98
CA CYS A 479 -9.62 -10.68 -4.48
C CYS A 479 -9.55 -11.80 -3.42
N PRO A 480 -10.67 -12.42 -3.02
CA PRO A 480 -10.64 -13.71 -2.34
C PRO A 480 -10.18 -14.77 -3.35
N ARG A 481 -8.88 -15.08 -3.35
CA ARG A 481 -8.30 -16.10 -4.23
C ARG A 481 -8.71 -17.49 -3.77
N VAL A 482 -9.69 -18.08 -4.45
CA VAL A 482 -9.83 -19.53 -4.52
C VAL A 482 -9.05 -20.03 -5.73
N GLU A 483 -7.72 -20.03 -5.58
CA GLU A 483 -6.81 -21.15 -5.90
C GLU A 483 -5.35 -20.74 -5.62
N ASP A 484 -4.59 -21.67 -5.04
CA ASP A 484 -3.13 -21.73 -4.92
C ASP A 484 -2.34 -20.57 -4.27
N THR A 485 -2.92 -19.81 -3.34
CA THR A 485 -2.15 -19.14 -2.27
C THR A 485 -2.78 -19.34 -0.90
N TRP A 486 -2.09 -20.04 0.01
CA TRP A 486 -2.57 -20.32 1.36
C TRP A 486 -2.74 -19.05 2.20
N SER A 487 -3.93 -18.85 2.76
CA SER A 487 -4.13 -17.97 3.92
C SER A 487 -3.99 -18.77 5.21
N PRO A 488 -3.26 -18.30 6.24
CA PRO A 488 -3.35 -18.89 7.56
C PRO A 488 -4.78 -18.70 8.11
N GLU A 489 -5.44 -19.81 8.47
CA GLU A 489 -6.78 -19.90 9.05
C GLU A 489 -7.96 -19.39 8.18
N LEU A 490 -8.53 -20.30 7.37
CA LEU A 490 -9.77 -20.06 6.61
C LEU A 490 -11.04 -20.05 7.48
N ARG A 491 -11.04 -20.76 8.62
CA ARG A 491 -12.19 -20.89 9.54
C ARG A 491 -11.77 -21.49 10.88
N THR A 492 -12.07 -20.79 11.97
CA THR A 492 -11.94 -21.32 13.34
C THR A 492 -13.14 -22.24 13.65
N LEU A 493 -12.90 -23.44 14.19
CA LEU A 493 -13.95 -24.38 14.59
C LEU A 493 -14.15 -24.37 16.11
N GLU A 494 -14.93 -23.41 16.60
CA GLU A 494 -15.24 -23.27 18.02
C GLU A 494 -16.28 -24.31 18.49
N GLY A 495 -16.08 -24.88 19.69
CA GLY A 495 -17.08 -25.76 20.32
C GLY A 495 -16.53 -26.86 21.25
N HIS A 496 -15.22 -27.12 21.25
CA HIS A 496 -14.56 -27.85 22.34
C HIS A 496 -14.30 -26.91 23.52
N SER A 497 -14.46 -27.41 24.75
CA SER A 497 -14.29 -26.62 25.99
C SER A 497 -12.88 -26.70 26.58
N ARG A 498 -12.00 -27.51 25.99
CA ARG A 498 -10.59 -27.71 26.37
C ARG A 498 -9.73 -28.04 25.15
N ILE A 499 -8.41 -28.05 25.35
CA ILE A 499 -7.37 -28.34 24.36
C ILE A 499 -7.75 -29.56 23.50
N VAL A 500 -7.86 -29.33 22.19
CA VAL A 500 -7.92 -30.39 21.17
C VAL A 500 -6.52 -30.99 21.02
N ARG A 501 -6.43 -32.33 21.03
CA ARG A 501 -5.15 -33.06 21.01
C ARG A 501 -4.88 -33.80 19.71
N SER A 502 -5.92 -34.10 18.96
CA SER A 502 -5.83 -34.83 17.70
C SER A 502 -6.99 -34.42 16.81
N VAL A 503 -6.68 -34.21 15.54
CA VAL A 503 -7.63 -33.95 14.46
C VAL A 503 -7.33 -34.90 13.30
N THR A 504 -8.36 -35.35 12.60
CA THR A 504 -8.21 -36.28 11.47
C THR A 504 -9.37 -36.10 10.49
N PHE A 505 -9.08 -36.02 9.19
CA PHE A 505 -10.10 -36.04 8.15
C PHE A 505 -10.53 -37.49 7.86
N SER A 506 -11.78 -37.67 7.45
CA SER A 506 -12.22 -38.92 6.84
C SER A 506 -11.53 -39.10 5.47
N PRO A 507 -11.18 -40.34 5.05
CA PRO A 507 -10.66 -40.65 3.73
C PRO A 507 -11.43 -40.05 2.53
N ASP A 508 -12.73 -39.77 2.66
CA ASP A 508 -13.55 -39.11 1.63
C ASP A 508 -13.52 -37.56 1.67
N GLY A 509 -12.84 -36.97 2.65
CA GLY A 509 -12.77 -35.53 2.90
C GLY A 509 -14.09 -34.89 3.38
N GLN A 510 -15.17 -35.66 3.58
CA GLN A 510 -16.51 -35.15 3.90
C GLN A 510 -16.74 -34.92 5.41
N GLN A 511 -15.80 -35.33 6.25
CA GLN A 511 -15.87 -35.24 7.71
C GLN A 511 -14.50 -34.90 8.30
N LEU A 512 -14.51 -34.15 9.40
CA LEU A 512 -13.34 -33.88 10.24
C LEU A 512 -13.68 -34.32 11.66
N ALA A 513 -12.85 -35.16 12.27
CA ALA A 513 -13.00 -35.55 13.68
C ALA A 513 -11.94 -34.87 14.54
N SER A 514 -12.34 -34.38 15.72
CA SER A 514 -11.45 -33.77 16.72
C SER A 514 -11.64 -34.41 18.10
N GLY A 515 -10.55 -34.78 18.78
CA GLY A 515 -10.57 -35.33 20.15
C GLY A 515 -9.93 -34.36 21.15
N SER A 516 -10.55 -34.17 22.31
CA SER A 516 -10.17 -33.12 23.29
C SER A 516 -9.96 -33.64 24.73
N ASP A 517 -9.23 -32.84 25.51
CA ASP A 517 -9.18 -32.92 26.99
C ASP A 517 -10.54 -32.67 27.67
N ASP A 518 -11.59 -32.24 26.94
CA ASP A 518 -12.97 -32.17 27.45
C ASP A 518 -13.70 -33.52 27.47
N LYS A 519 -13.00 -34.61 27.11
CA LYS A 519 -13.46 -36.01 27.06
C LYS A 519 -14.40 -36.32 25.88
N THR A 520 -14.76 -35.33 25.07
CA THR A 520 -15.62 -35.52 23.90
C THR A 520 -14.80 -35.68 22.62
N ILE A 521 -15.45 -36.24 21.60
CA ILE A 521 -15.00 -36.20 20.21
C ILE A 521 -16.05 -35.40 19.43
N LYS A 522 -15.65 -34.55 18.50
CA LYS A 522 -16.58 -33.79 17.66
C LYS A 522 -16.36 -34.12 16.19
N ILE A 523 -17.46 -34.32 15.47
CA ILE A 523 -17.49 -34.59 14.04
C ILE A 523 -18.04 -33.34 13.36
N TRP A 524 -17.24 -32.75 12.48
CA TRP A 524 -17.51 -31.52 11.76
C TRP A 524 -17.69 -31.80 10.27
N ASP A 525 -18.54 -31.01 9.65
CA ASP A 525 -18.58 -30.81 8.21
C ASP A 525 -17.46 -29.83 7.82
N PRO A 526 -16.42 -30.24 7.07
CA PRO A 526 -15.27 -29.36 6.80
C PRO A 526 -15.56 -28.27 5.75
N ALA A 527 -16.58 -28.44 4.90
CA ALA A 527 -16.96 -27.45 3.90
C ALA A 527 -17.77 -26.28 4.49
N THR A 528 -18.63 -26.57 5.48
CA THR A 528 -19.50 -25.58 6.14
C THR A 528 -19.03 -25.20 7.55
N GLY A 529 -18.12 -25.96 8.15
CA GLY A 529 -17.69 -25.81 9.55
C GLY A 529 -18.75 -26.23 10.59
N HIS A 530 -19.88 -26.79 10.17
CA HIS A 530 -20.95 -27.16 11.11
C HIS A 530 -20.62 -28.44 11.89
N LEU A 531 -20.88 -28.40 13.20
CA LEU A 531 -20.82 -29.56 14.08
C LEU A 531 -21.96 -30.54 13.75
N ARG A 532 -21.63 -31.72 13.20
CA ARG A 532 -22.58 -32.80 12.91
C ARG A 532 -22.91 -33.62 14.16
N HIS A 533 -21.89 -34.04 14.91
CA HIS A 533 -22.06 -34.86 16.12
C HIS A 533 -21.07 -34.48 17.24
N THR A 534 -21.49 -34.62 18.49
CA THR A 534 -20.58 -34.73 19.65
C THR A 534 -20.71 -36.14 20.21
N LEU A 535 -19.59 -36.85 20.35
CA LEU A 535 -19.52 -38.22 20.85
C LEU A 535 -19.07 -38.17 22.31
N GLU A 536 -19.92 -38.70 23.20
CA GLU A 536 -19.69 -38.74 24.64
C GLU A 536 -19.63 -40.19 25.12
N GLY A 537 -18.71 -40.49 26.04
CA GLY A 537 -18.56 -41.86 26.58
C GLY A 537 -17.15 -42.26 27.00
N HIS A 538 -16.12 -41.45 26.72
CA HIS A 538 -14.84 -41.53 27.42
C HIS A 538 -14.94 -40.85 28.79
N SER A 539 -14.33 -41.44 29.81
CA SER A 539 -14.37 -40.91 31.20
C SER A 539 -13.23 -39.94 31.49
N SER A 540 -12.25 -39.84 30.58
CA SER A 540 -11.08 -38.97 30.65
C SER A 540 -10.72 -38.43 29.27
N SER A 541 -9.67 -37.61 29.19
CA SER A 541 -9.21 -36.93 27.98
C SER A 541 -8.96 -37.87 26.78
N VAL A 542 -9.49 -37.51 25.62
CA VAL A 542 -9.13 -38.16 24.35
C VAL A 542 -7.76 -37.65 23.89
N LYS A 543 -6.89 -38.56 23.41
CA LYS A 543 -5.51 -38.24 22.99
C LYS A 543 -5.30 -38.37 21.49
N SER A 544 -5.91 -39.37 20.86
CA SER A 544 -5.81 -39.63 19.42
C SER A 544 -7.17 -40.09 18.86
N VAL A 545 -7.48 -39.64 17.65
CA VAL A 545 -8.62 -40.09 16.84
C VAL A 545 -8.13 -40.49 15.44
N ALA A 546 -8.72 -41.54 14.87
CA ALA A 546 -8.41 -42.03 13.52
C ALA A 546 -9.64 -42.62 12.84
N PHE A 547 -9.90 -42.26 11.58
CA PHE A 547 -10.92 -42.92 10.75
C PHE A 547 -10.40 -44.25 10.18
N SER A 548 -11.33 -45.16 9.90
CA SER A 548 -11.11 -46.34 9.08
C SER A 548 -11.12 -45.99 7.58
N PRO A 549 -10.40 -46.73 6.71
CA PRO A 549 -10.33 -46.47 5.27
C PRO A 549 -11.69 -46.49 4.54
N ASP A 550 -12.69 -47.20 5.07
CA ASP A 550 -14.04 -47.32 4.51
C ASP A 550 -15.03 -46.22 5.00
N ASN A 551 -14.54 -45.29 5.84
CA ASN A 551 -15.32 -44.25 6.53
C ASN A 551 -16.42 -44.78 7.48
N GLN A 552 -16.53 -46.10 7.73
CA GLN A 552 -17.62 -46.71 8.53
C GLN A 552 -17.35 -46.72 10.04
N GLN A 553 -16.12 -46.45 10.44
CA GLN A 553 -15.65 -46.52 11.82
C GLN A 553 -14.69 -45.37 12.15
N LEU A 554 -14.76 -44.90 13.38
CA LEU A 554 -13.81 -43.95 13.98
C LEU A 554 -13.28 -44.58 15.27
N ALA A 555 -11.96 -44.65 15.43
CA ALA A 555 -11.30 -45.10 16.65
C ALA A 555 -10.83 -43.90 17.48
N SER A 556 -10.89 -44.02 18.81
CA SER A 556 -10.38 -43.01 19.74
C SER A 556 -9.62 -43.63 20.91
N GLY A 557 -8.39 -43.17 21.14
CA GLY A 557 -7.56 -43.53 22.29
C GLY A 557 -7.65 -42.49 23.41
N SER A 558 -7.75 -42.94 24.67
CA SER A 558 -8.05 -42.07 25.82
C SER A 558 -7.17 -42.31 27.06
N ASN A 559 -7.13 -41.29 27.90
CA ASN A 559 -6.56 -41.31 29.24
C ASN A 559 -7.36 -42.17 30.24
N ASP A 560 -8.55 -42.67 29.86
CA ASP A 560 -9.28 -43.69 30.61
C ASP A 560 -8.80 -45.13 30.35
N LYS A 561 -7.70 -45.29 29.60
CA LYS A 561 -7.06 -46.58 29.23
C LYS A 561 -7.84 -47.42 28.22
N THR A 562 -9.01 -46.95 27.77
CA THR A 562 -9.81 -47.64 26.75
C THR A 562 -9.56 -47.07 25.37
N ILE A 563 -9.81 -47.89 24.36
CA ILE A 563 -10.04 -47.43 22.98
C ILE A 563 -11.54 -47.58 22.70
N LYS A 564 -12.14 -46.65 21.97
CA LYS A 564 -13.56 -46.75 21.56
C LYS A 564 -13.70 -46.69 20.06
N ILE A 565 -14.58 -47.54 19.53
CA ILE A 565 -14.94 -47.60 18.11
C ILE A 565 -16.35 -47.05 17.95
N TRP A 566 -16.49 -46.00 17.16
CA TRP A 566 -17.75 -45.28 16.91
C TRP A 566 -18.18 -45.47 15.46
N ASN A 567 -19.48 -45.37 15.19
CA ASN A 567 -20.00 -45.11 13.85
C ASN A 567 -20.03 -43.58 13.65
N PRO A 568 -19.23 -43.00 12.74
CA PRO A 568 -19.16 -41.54 12.58
C PRO A 568 -20.42 -40.94 11.95
N ALA A 569 -21.20 -41.72 11.19
CA ALA A 569 -22.43 -41.26 10.52
C ALA A 569 -23.68 -41.28 11.42
N THR A 570 -23.60 -41.89 12.60
CA THR A 570 -24.70 -41.89 13.60
C THR A 570 -24.28 -41.39 14.98
N GLY A 571 -22.98 -41.28 15.23
CA GLY A 571 -22.39 -40.95 16.52
C GLY A 571 -22.42 -42.07 17.56
N TYR A 572 -22.96 -43.26 17.25
CA TYR A 572 -23.10 -44.33 18.24
C TYR A 572 -21.81 -45.13 18.47
N LEU A 573 -21.56 -45.46 19.74
CA LEU A 573 -20.50 -46.36 20.18
C LEU A 573 -20.81 -47.80 19.74
N ARG A 574 -19.86 -48.45 19.05
CA ARG A 574 -19.92 -49.85 18.60
C ARG A 574 -19.20 -50.78 19.57
N HIS A 575 -17.96 -50.44 19.95
CA HIS A 575 -17.12 -51.25 20.84
C HIS A 575 -16.32 -50.36 21.81
N THR A 576 -16.08 -50.87 23.02
CA THR A 576 -15.00 -50.40 23.92
C THR A 576 -13.98 -51.51 24.02
N LEU A 577 -12.72 -51.20 23.76
CA LEU A 577 -11.60 -52.12 23.81
C LEU A 577 -10.83 -51.87 25.10
N GLU A 578 -10.74 -52.89 25.94
CA GLU A 578 -10.09 -52.84 27.25
C GLU A 578 -8.92 -53.82 27.26
N GLY A 579 -7.79 -53.42 27.86
CA GLY A 579 -6.59 -54.27 27.92
C GLY A 579 -5.25 -53.53 27.99
N HIS A 580 -5.22 -52.21 27.79
CA HIS A 580 -4.07 -51.38 28.19
C HIS A 580 -4.13 -51.06 29.69
N SER A 581 -2.97 -51.04 30.35
CA SER A 581 -2.87 -50.78 31.80
C SER A 581 -2.62 -49.30 32.13
N ASN A 582 -2.32 -48.49 31.12
CA ASN A 582 -2.10 -47.04 31.21
C ASN A 582 -2.83 -46.31 30.07
N LEU A 583 -2.70 -44.97 29.98
CA LEU A 583 -3.33 -44.19 28.91
C LEU A 583 -2.90 -44.65 27.51
N VAL A 584 -3.86 -44.63 26.58
CA VAL A 584 -3.60 -44.84 25.15
C VAL A 584 -3.34 -43.48 24.52
N TRP A 585 -2.17 -43.30 23.91
CA TRP A 585 -1.76 -42.02 23.34
C TRP A 585 -2.06 -41.93 21.84
N SER A 586 -1.80 -43.00 21.09
CA SER A 586 -1.94 -43.05 19.63
C SER A 586 -2.79 -44.25 19.21
N VAL A 587 -3.70 -44.04 18.26
CA VAL A 587 -4.45 -45.11 17.56
C VAL A 587 -4.37 -44.90 16.05
N ALA A 588 -4.26 -46.00 15.29
CA ALA A 588 -4.24 -46.00 13.83
C ALA A 588 -4.96 -47.23 13.28
N PHE A 589 -5.65 -47.10 12.15
CA PHE A 589 -6.14 -48.25 11.36
C PHE A 589 -5.09 -48.69 10.35
N SER A 590 -5.11 -49.97 9.98
CA SER A 590 -4.41 -50.46 8.79
C SER A 590 -5.08 -49.96 7.51
N PRO A 591 -4.34 -49.77 6.40
CA PRO A 591 -4.90 -49.43 5.08
C PRO A 591 -5.95 -50.40 4.55
N ASP A 592 -5.91 -51.68 4.94
CA ASP A 592 -6.95 -52.67 4.63
C ASP A 592 -8.22 -52.60 5.51
N GLY A 593 -8.23 -51.75 6.54
CA GLY A 593 -9.31 -51.59 7.52
C GLY A 593 -9.52 -52.78 8.47
N GLN A 594 -8.75 -53.87 8.34
CA GLN A 594 -8.95 -55.11 9.10
C GLN A 594 -8.25 -55.11 10.46
N GLN A 595 -7.41 -54.13 10.74
CA GLN A 595 -6.60 -54.04 11.96
C GLN A 595 -6.63 -52.63 12.53
N LEU A 596 -6.43 -52.54 13.85
CA LEU A 596 -6.24 -51.28 14.57
C LEU A 596 -5.03 -51.44 15.49
N ALA A 597 -4.05 -50.54 15.40
CA ALA A 597 -2.94 -50.45 16.34
C ALA A 597 -3.23 -49.39 17.40
N SER A 598 -2.78 -49.65 18.64
CA SER A 598 -2.81 -48.68 19.73
C SER A 598 -1.47 -48.65 20.49
N GLY A 599 -0.87 -47.47 20.59
CA GLY A 599 0.34 -47.19 21.37
C GLY A 599 0.00 -46.59 22.73
N SER A 600 0.61 -47.11 23.80
CA SER A 600 0.26 -46.81 25.19
C SER A 600 1.47 -46.45 26.06
N PHE A 601 1.18 -45.76 27.16
CA PHE A 601 2.15 -45.47 28.23
C PHE A 601 2.36 -46.66 29.18
N ASP A 602 1.85 -47.85 28.84
CA ASP A 602 2.23 -49.13 29.47
C ASP A 602 3.39 -49.84 28.74
N ASN A 603 4.05 -49.14 27.82
CA ASN A 603 5.18 -49.60 27.01
C ASN A 603 4.83 -50.74 26.03
N THR A 604 3.53 -51.04 25.82
CA THR A 604 3.08 -52.03 24.83
C THR A 604 2.39 -51.35 23.64
N ILE A 605 2.40 -52.05 22.51
CA ILE A 605 1.49 -51.80 21.40
C ILE A 605 0.51 -52.95 21.32
N LYS A 606 -0.76 -52.68 21.06
CA LYS A 606 -1.79 -53.71 20.88
C LYS A 606 -2.42 -53.61 19.51
N ILE A 607 -2.58 -54.77 18.87
CA ILE A 607 -3.24 -54.91 17.57
C ILE A 607 -4.61 -55.54 17.81
N TRP A 608 -5.67 -54.87 17.36
CA TRP A 608 -7.06 -55.27 17.56
C TRP A 608 -7.73 -55.56 16.22
N ASN A 609 -8.74 -56.43 16.25
CA ASN A 609 -9.73 -56.54 15.18
C ASN A 609 -10.82 -55.47 15.43
N PRO A 610 -10.96 -54.43 14.60
CA PRO A 610 -11.95 -53.37 14.84
C PRO A 610 -13.40 -53.83 14.66
N ILE A 611 -13.63 -54.90 13.87
CA ILE A 611 -14.96 -55.45 13.58
C ILE A 611 -15.51 -56.29 14.75
N THR A 612 -14.65 -56.95 15.51
CA THR A 612 -15.05 -57.81 16.65
C THR A 612 -14.68 -57.24 18.02
N GLY A 613 -13.81 -56.22 18.06
CA GLY A 613 -13.23 -55.66 19.28
C GLY A 613 -12.22 -56.58 20.00
N HIS A 614 -11.80 -57.69 19.39
CA HIS A 614 -10.86 -58.63 20.01
C HIS A 614 -9.39 -58.25 19.77
N LEU A 615 -8.58 -58.39 20.82
CA LEU A 615 -7.12 -58.30 20.76
C LEU A 615 -6.55 -59.45 19.91
N ARG A 616 -5.69 -59.15 18.93
CA ARG A 616 -4.93 -60.13 18.13
C ARG A 616 -3.51 -60.33 18.67
N TYR A 617 -2.78 -59.23 18.89
CA TYR A 617 -1.38 -59.24 19.33
C TYR A 617 -1.13 -58.19 20.41
N THR A 618 -0.23 -58.49 21.34
CA THR A 618 0.49 -57.49 22.12
C THR A 618 1.94 -57.53 21.70
N LEU A 619 2.48 -56.42 21.22
CA LEU A 619 3.87 -56.25 20.83
C LEU A 619 4.60 -55.64 22.03
N GLU A 620 5.53 -56.40 22.59
CA GLU A 620 6.30 -56.05 23.79
C GLU A 620 7.78 -55.90 23.42
N GLY A 621 8.51 -55.04 24.14
CA GLY A 621 9.94 -54.80 23.88
C GLY A 621 10.38 -53.33 23.84
N TYR A 622 9.50 -52.39 24.17
CA TYR A 622 9.90 -51.03 24.51
C TYR A 622 10.23 -50.92 26.00
N SER A 623 11.28 -50.17 26.32
CA SER A 623 11.68 -49.87 27.69
C SER A 623 10.94 -48.65 28.27
N SER A 624 10.23 -47.90 27.42
CA SER A 624 9.46 -46.72 27.81
C SER A 624 8.20 -46.52 26.96
N ARG A 625 7.55 -45.38 27.16
CA ARG A 625 6.22 -45.05 26.62
C ARG A 625 6.22 -44.95 25.10
N VAL A 626 5.22 -45.55 24.46
CA VAL A 626 4.99 -45.42 23.00
C VAL A 626 4.15 -44.17 22.72
N TRP A 627 4.60 -43.33 21.79
CA TRP A 627 3.96 -42.05 21.44
C TRP A 627 3.31 -42.07 20.05
N SER A 628 3.78 -42.91 19.13
CA SER A 628 3.25 -42.96 17.77
C SER A 628 3.27 -44.38 17.22
N VAL A 629 2.24 -44.75 16.46
CA VAL A 629 2.13 -46.00 15.71
C VAL A 629 1.59 -45.71 14.30
N ALA A 630 2.18 -46.30 13.27
CA ALA A 630 1.77 -46.15 11.88
C ALA A 630 1.91 -47.48 11.13
N PHE A 631 0.93 -47.84 10.29
CA PHE A 631 1.02 -49.00 9.41
C PHE A 631 1.74 -48.64 8.10
N SER A 632 2.42 -49.62 7.50
CA SER A 632 2.86 -49.55 6.11
C SER A 632 1.67 -49.64 5.14
N PRO A 633 1.78 -49.10 3.90
CA PRO A 633 0.70 -49.14 2.90
C PRO A 633 0.19 -50.55 2.55
N ASP A 634 1.05 -51.57 2.66
CA ASP A 634 0.72 -52.99 2.43
C ASP A 634 -0.03 -53.67 3.61
N SER A 635 -0.24 -52.96 4.72
CA SER A 635 -0.78 -53.46 5.99
C SER A 635 0.03 -54.61 6.65
N GLN A 636 1.25 -54.91 6.17
CA GLN A 636 2.08 -56.02 6.67
C GLN A 636 3.06 -55.61 7.77
N GLN A 637 3.34 -54.32 7.92
CA GLN A 637 4.29 -53.81 8.89
C GLN A 637 3.69 -52.68 9.73
N LEU A 638 4.22 -52.52 10.94
CA LEU A 638 3.93 -51.39 11.81
C LEU A 638 5.24 -50.71 12.21
N ALA A 639 5.33 -49.39 12.05
CA ALA A 639 6.37 -48.58 12.65
C ALA A 639 5.84 -47.93 13.93
N SER A 640 6.71 -47.75 14.91
CA SER A 640 6.35 -47.09 16.18
C SER A 640 7.48 -46.23 16.74
N GLY A 641 7.13 -45.12 17.39
CA GLY A 641 8.04 -44.16 18.03
C GLY A 641 7.85 -44.09 19.55
N SER A 642 8.94 -43.93 20.30
CA SER A 642 9.00 -44.13 21.75
C SER A 642 9.83 -43.09 22.51
N LEU A 643 9.53 -42.97 23.81
CA LEU A 643 10.29 -42.20 24.80
C LEU A 643 11.69 -42.76 25.05
N ASP A 644 11.94 -44.03 24.75
CA ASP A 644 13.28 -44.63 24.82
C ASP A 644 14.15 -44.36 23.58
N LYS A 645 13.77 -43.35 22.79
CA LYS A 645 14.48 -42.86 21.59
C LYS A 645 14.49 -43.82 20.39
N THR A 646 14.07 -45.07 20.59
CA THR A 646 14.07 -46.08 19.53
C THR A 646 12.82 -45.99 18.65
N ILE A 647 13.01 -46.18 17.35
CA ILE A 647 11.92 -46.55 16.42
C ILE A 647 11.96 -48.06 16.28
N LYS A 648 10.81 -48.72 16.23
CA LYS A 648 10.73 -50.17 15.98
C LYS A 648 9.79 -50.44 14.82
N THR A 649 10.22 -51.33 13.93
CA THR A 649 9.40 -51.86 12.84
C THR A 649 9.03 -53.30 13.17
N TRP A 650 7.76 -53.62 13.10
CA TRP A 650 7.19 -54.92 13.47
C TRP A 650 6.61 -55.57 12.22
N ASP A 651 6.81 -56.87 12.08
CA ASP A 651 6.15 -57.70 11.07
C ASP A 651 4.80 -58.19 11.63
N LEU A 652 3.70 -57.87 10.95
CA LEU A 652 2.34 -58.18 11.41
C LEU A 652 1.82 -59.56 10.97
N THR A 653 2.52 -60.22 10.04
CA THR A 653 2.24 -61.64 9.70
C THR A 653 2.75 -62.58 10.80
N THR A 654 3.88 -62.22 11.42
CA THR A 654 4.56 -63.05 12.43
C THR A 654 4.41 -62.52 13.87
N GLY A 655 4.15 -61.22 14.04
CA GLY A 655 4.09 -60.55 15.35
C GLY A 655 5.45 -60.20 15.95
N TYR A 656 6.55 -60.36 15.21
CA TYR A 656 7.92 -60.14 15.71
C TYR A 656 8.50 -58.77 15.33
N LEU A 657 9.49 -58.34 16.12
CA LEU A 657 10.32 -57.18 15.83
C LEU A 657 11.21 -57.46 14.60
N ARG A 658 11.14 -56.59 13.59
CA ARG A 658 11.94 -56.67 12.36
C ARG A 658 13.24 -55.88 12.50
N HIS A 659 13.15 -54.59 12.80
CA HIS A 659 14.29 -53.69 13.05
C HIS A 659 14.04 -52.80 14.26
N ALA A 660 15.09 -52.54 15.04
CA ALA A 660 15.17 -51.42 15.99
C ALA A 660 16.14 -50.37 15.45
N LEU A 661 15.70 -49.12 15.40
CA LEU A 661 16.43 -48.00 14.82
C LEU A 661 16.79 -47.02 15.94
N GLU A 662 18.09 -46.85 16.20
CA GLU A 662 18.61 -46.29 17.47
C GLU A 662 19.56 -45.09 17.23
N ASP A 663 19.16 -44.14 16.36
CA ASP A 663 19.96 -42.97 15.97
C ASP A 663 19.43 -41.62 16.51
N HIS A 664 18.19 -41.57 17.04
CA HIS A 664 17.66 -40.35 17.66
C HIS A 664 18.25 -40.12 19.06
N SER A 665 18.57 -38.86 19.37
CA SER A 665 19.19 -38.47 20.64
C SER A 665 18.19 -38.06 21.71
N SER A 666 16.92 -37.83 21.36
CA SER A 666 15.79 -37.60 22.29
C SER A 666 14.58 -38.49 21.94
N ARG A 667 13.44 -38.27 22.59
CA ARG A 667 12.19 -39.02 22.37
C ARG A 667 11.69 -38.88 20.93
N VAL A 668 11.14 -39.96 20.36
CA VAL A 668 10.51 -39.93 19.03
C VAL A 668 9.02 -39.70 19.23
N GLU A 669 8.51 -38.57 18.73
CA GLU A 669 7.13 -38.14 18.94
C GLU A 669 6.18 -38.60 17.84
N SER A 670 6.68 -38.75 16.61
CA SER A 670 5.89 -39.14 15.45
C SER A 670 6.67 -40.06 14.51
N VAL A 671 5.97 -41.03 13.90
CA VAL A 671 6.47 -41.86 12.80
C VAL A 671 5.41 -41.98 11.70
N ALA A 672 5.82 -42.01 10.43
CA ALA A 672 4.92 -42.14 9.28
C ALA A 672 5.63 -42.81 8.09
N PHE A 673 4.96 -43.76 7.43
CA PHE A 673 5.44 -44.32 6.16
C PHE A 673 5.13 -43.38 4.98
N SER A 674 5.95 -43.44 3.94
CA SER A 674 5.61 -42.87 2.63
C SER A 674 4.48 -43.66 1.96
N PRO A 675 3.67 -43.04 1.07
CA PRO A 675 2.55 -43.73 0.40
C PRO A 675 2.95 -44.93 -0.46
N ASP A 676 4.21 -45.00 -0.91
CA ASP A 676 4.78 -46.12 -1.66
C ASP A 676 5.40 -47.21 -0.76
N GLY A 677 5.46 -46.99 0.57
CA GLY A 677 6.06 -47.90 1.54
C GLY A 677 7.59 -47.99 1.48
N GLN A 678 8.27 -47.22 0.62
CA GLN A 678 9.72 -47.30 0.45
C GLN A 678 10.52 -46.48 1.47
N GLN A 679 9.85 -45.64 2.26
CA GLN A 679 10.47 -44.77 3.25
C GLN A 679 9.65 -44.75 4.53
N LEU A 680 10.34 -44.56 5.65
CA LEU A 680 9.76 -44.31 6.97
C LEU A 680 10.35 -43.00 7.49
N ALA A 681 9.51 -42.01 7.78
CA ALA A 681 9.91 -40.77 8.42
C ALA A 681 9.69 -40.85 9.93
N SER A 682 10.58 -40.24 10.71
CA SER A 682 10.45 -40.09 12.17
C SER A 682 10.81 -38.68 12.61
N GLY A 683 9.98 -38.07 13.46
CA GLY A 683 10.23 -36.77 14.08
C GLY A 683 10.53 -36.90 15.57
N SER A 684 11.58 -36.23 16.02
CA SER A 684 12.04 -36.29 17.42
C SER A 684 12.21 -34.91 18.06
N ASP A 685 12.07 -34.90 19.38
CA ASP A 685 12.41 -33.80 20.30
C ASP A 685 13.92 -33.45 20.28
N ASP A 686 14.76 -34.19 19.55
CA ASP A 686 16.13 -33.79 19.19
C ASP A 686 16.21 -32.77 18.04
N LYS A 687 15.05 -32.33 17.52
CA LYS A 687 14.86 -31.36 16.42
C LYS A 687 15.16 -31.91 15.02
N THR A 688 15.50 -33.20 14.89
CA THR A 688 15.73 -33.83 13.59
C THR A 688 14.48 -34.55 13.08
N ILE A 689 14.30 -34.56 11.76
CA ILE A 689 13.47 -35.56 11.09
C ILE A 689 14.41 -36.54 10.37
N LYS A 690 14.28 -37.83 10.65
CA LYS A 690 15.08 -38.88 10.02
C LYS A 690 14.25 -39.68 9.03
N ILE A 691 14.80 -39.92 7.85
CA ILE A 691 14.21 -40.70 6.77
C ILE A 691 14.96 -42.03 6.69
N TRP A 692 14.23 -43.13 6.84
CA TRP A 692 14.74 -44.48 6.95
C TRP A 692 14.26 -45.35 5.79
N ASP A 693 15.06 -46.36 5.46
CA ASP A 693 14.64 -47.49 4.65
C ASP A 693 13.93 -48.53 5.56
N PRO A 694 12.61 -48.77 5.39
CA PRO A 694 11.90 -49.72 6.24
C PRO A 694 12.21 -51.19 5.93
N THR A 695 12.84 -51.48 4.78
CA THR A 695 13.20 -52.86 4.40
C THR A 695 14.55 -53.26 5.00
N THR A 696 15.53 -52.35 5.01
CA THR A 696 16.90 -52.62 5.52
C THR A 696 17.15 -52.08 6.92
N GLY A 697 16.35 -51.14 7.42
CA GLY A 697 16.57 -50.45 8.69
C GLY A 697 17.65 -49.35 8.62
N HIS A 698 18.20 -49.04 7.45
CA HIS A 698 19.22 -48.02 7.31
C HIS A 698 18.65 -46.59 7.25
N LEU A 699 19.33 -45.67 7.94
CA LEU A 699 19.11 -44.23 7.80
C LEU A 699 19.51 -43.79 6.38
N ARG A 700 18.61 -43.14 5.65
CA ARG A 700 18.86 -42.55 4.32
C ARG A 700 19.24 -41.07 4.42
N HIS A 701 18.50 -40.30 5.22
CA HIS A 701 18.70 -38.86 5.40
C HIS A 701 18.39 -38.43 6.83
N THR A 702 19.14 -37.46 7.36
CA THR A 702 18.68 -36.61 8.48
C THR A 702 18.37 -35.23 7.92
N LEU A 703 17.25 -34.65 8.35
CA LEU A 703 16.79 -33.31 8.00
C LEU A 703 16.84 -32.46 9.28
N GLU A 704 17.65 -31.40 9.26
CA GLU A 704 18.02 -30.61 10.45
C GLU A 704 17.78 -29.11 10.22
N ASP A 705 16.54 -28.70 9.94
CA ASP A 705 16.22 -27.26 9.74
C ASP A 705 14.82 -26.83 10.21
N HIS A 706 14.34 -27.42 11.31
CA HIS A 706 13.06 -27.02 11.95
C HIS A 706 13.23 -25.98 13.08
N SER A 707 14.41 -25.37 13.21
CA SER A 707 14.65 -24.26 14.14
C SER A 707 15.19 -23.03 13.43
N SER A 708 14.29 -22.36 12.71
CA SER A 708 14.42 -21.04 12.07
C SER A 708 15.54 -20.87 11.05
N SER A 709 15.13 -20.56 9.82
CA SER A 709 15.89 -19.66 8.94
C SER A 709 16.38 -18.45 9.73
N GLN A 710 17.67 -18.14 9.67
CA GLN A 710 18.27 -16.96 10.30
C GLN A 710 18.90 -16.08 9.22
N LEU A 711 18.87 -14.76 9.43
CA LEU A 711 19.51 -13.79 8.54
C LEU A 711 20.58 -13.04 9.32
N ALA A 712 21.80 -12.99 8.80
CA ALA A 712 22.91 -12.28 9.42
C ALA A 712 23.28 -11.03 8.60
N SER A 713 23.62 -9.94 9.27
CA SER A 713 24.13 -8.71 8.65
C SER A 713 25.36 -8.20 9.38
N GLY A 714 26.49 -8.05 8.67
CA GLY A 714 27.60 -7.21 9.11
C GLY A 714 27.22 -5.72 9.10
N SER A 715 27.94 -4.89 9.84
CA SER A 715 27.64 -3.47 10.00
C SER A 715 28.89 -2.63 10.22
N PHE A 716 28.80 -1.34 9.85
CA PHE A 716 29.78 -0.31 10.18
C PHE A 716 29.84 0.00 11.69
N ASP A 717 28.85 -0.43 12.46
CA ASP A 717 28.85 -0.37 13.94
C ASP A 717 29.78 -1.42 14.60
N LYS A 718 30.50 -2.22 13.80
CA LYS A 718 31.44 -3.29 14.21
C LYS A 718 30.78 -4.55 14.79
N THR A 719 29.46 -4.63 14.74
CA THR A 719 28.70 -5.80 15.21
C THR A 719 28.13 -6.60 14.04
N ILE A 720 27.77 -7.85 14.32
CA ILE A 720 27.01 -8.69 13.41
C ILE A 720 25.64 -8.91 14.04
N LYS A 721 24.57 -8.65 13.30
CA LYS A 721 23.20 -8.78 13.82
C LYS A 721 22.54 -9.99 13.20
N ILE A 722 22.03 -10.89 14.05
CA ILE A 722 21.24 -12.06 13.66
C ILE A 722 19.77 -11.72 13.85
N TRP A 723 19.01 -11.84 12.78
CA TRP A 723 17.61 -11.48 12.67
C TRP A 723 16.75 -12.72 12.45
N ASP A 724 15.50 -12.63 12.90
CA ASP A 724 14.44 -13.52 12.48
C ASP A 724 13.82 -13.00 11.16
N PRO A 725 13.98 -13.68 10.02
CA PRO A 725 13.43 -13.24 8.75
C PRO A 725 11.91 -13.47 8.64
N THR A 726 11.28 -14.13 9.62
CA THR A 726 9.82 -14.35 9.66
C THR A 726 9.08 -13.33 10.52
N THR A 727 9.77 -12.67 11.45
CA THR A 727 9.18 -11.66 12.37
C THR A 727 9.89 -10.30 12.34
N GLY A 728 11.01 -10.17 11.62
CA GLY A 728 11.86 -8.98 11.59
C GLY A 728 12.64 -8.72 12.90
N HIS A 729 12.43 -9.53 13.94
CA HIS A 729 12.98 -9.27 15.26
C HIS A 729 14.49 -9.52 15.31
N LEU A 730 15.25 -8.59 15.91
CA LEU A 730 16.65 -8.79 16.24
C LEU A 730 16.77 -9.91 17.28
N ARG A 731 17.33 -11.06 16.91
CA ARG A 731 17.51 -12.21 17.80
C ARG A 731 18.77 -12.09 18.64
N ARG A 732 19.86 -11.57 18.06
CA ARG A 732 21.15 -11.39 18.74
C ARG A 732 22.02 -10.35 18.04
N THR A 733 22.80 -9.61 18.83
CA THR A 733 23.98 -8.88 18.36
C THR A 733 25.22 -9.68 18.77
N LEU A 734 26.15 -9.89 17.84
CA LEU A 734 27.48 -10.44 18.09
C LEU A 734 28.48 -9.28 18.11
N GLU A 735 29.29 -9.22 19.16
CA GLU A 735 30.23 -8.12 19.42
C GLU A 735 31.64 -8.72 19.58
N GLY A 736 32.65 -8.15 18.92
CA GLY A 736 34.02 -8.68 18.98
C GLY A 736 34.91 -8.45 17.74
N HIS A 737 34.42 -7.78 16.70
CA HIS A 737 35.28 -7.08 15.74
C HIS A 737 35.57 -5.65 16.26
N PHE A 738 36.76 -5.14 15.93
CA PHE A 738 37.26 -3.82 16.30
C PHE A 738 37.25 -2.83 15.12
N SER A 739 37.06 -3.30 13.88
CA SER A 739 36.68 -2.49 12.71
C SER A 739 35.34 -2.94 12.11
N LEU A 740 34.92 -2.32 11.00
CA LEU A 740 33.68 -2.63 10.28
C LEU A 740 33.69 -4.05 9.69
N VAL A 741 32.51 -4.65 9.53
CA VAL A 741 32.33 -6.00 8.98
C VAL A 741 31.87 -5.90 7.53
N GLU A 742 32.77 -6.21 6.58
CA GLU A 742 32.54 -6.12 5.12
C GLU A 742 31.64 -7.24 4.60
N SER A 743 31.76 -8.45 5.16
CA SER A 743 31.12 -9.66 4.61
C SER A 743 30.73 -10.67 5.69
N VAL A 744 29.60 -11.36 5.51
CA VAL A 744 29.12 -12.43 6.39
C VAL A 744 28.53 -13.58 5.58
N ALA A 745 28.76 -14.82 6.00
CA ALA A 745 28.23 -16.03 5.36
C ALA A 745 27.93 -17.13 6.39
N PHE A 746 26.78 -17.80 6.27
CA PHE A 746 26.49 -19.02 7.02
C PHE A 746 27.12 -20.25 6.37
N SER A 747 27.45 -21.27 7.17
CA SER A 747 27.70 -22.62 6.67
C SER A 747 26.40 -23.30 6.19
N PRO A 748 26.46 -24.29 5.27
CA PRO A 748 25.26 -24.94 4.73
C PRO A 748 24.41 -25.69 5.77
N ASP A 749 24.98 -26.03 6.93
CA ASP A 749 24.31 -26.66 8.08
C ASP A 749 23.74 -25.64 9.10
N SER A 750 23.90 -24.34 8.83
CA SER A 750 23.61 -23.22 9.74
C SER A 750 24.25 -23.30 11.14
N GLN A 751 25.22 -24.19 11.37
CA GLN A 751 25.89 -24.36 12.67
C GLN A 751 27.04 -23.37 12.89
N GLN A 752 27.46 -22.64 11.85
CA GLN A 752 28.56 -21.70 11.86
C GLN A 752 28.21 -20.44 11.04
N LEU A 753 28.72 -19.30 11.49
CA LEU A 753 28.64 -18.02 10.79
C LEU A 753 30.06 -17.46 10.67
N ALA A 754 30.53 -17.23 9.45
CA ALA A 754 31.80 -16.57 9.18
C ALA A 754 31.58 -15.08 8.92
N SER A 755 32.51 -14.23 9.36
CA SER A 755 32.51 -12.79 9.11
C SER A 755 33.90 -12.28 8.76
N GLY A 756 34.04 -11.62 7.60
CA GLY A 756 35.23 -10.91 7.17
C GLY A 756 35.17 -9.43 7.54
N SER A 757 36.29 -8.86 8.00
CA SER A 757 36.35 -7.50 8.51
C SER A 757 37.59 -6.74 8.00
N ASP A 758 37.47 -5.40 8.06
CA ASP A 758 38.52 -4.42 7.78
C ASP A 758 39.70 -4.46 8.77
N GLU A 759 39.58 -5.17 9.89
CA GLU A 759 40.71 -5.47 10.79
C GLU A 759 41.63 -6.62 10.32
N ASN A 760 41.54 -7.00 9.04
CA ASN A 760 42.24 -8.14 8.41
C ASN A 760 41.91 -9.54 8.97
N THR A 761 40.96 -9.68 9.91
CA THR A 761 40.57 -10.99 10.47
C THR A 761 39.29 -11.55 9.87
N ILE A 762 39.15 -12.88 9.94
CA ILE A 762 37.86 -13.57 9.79
C ILE A 762 37.48 -14.17 11.14
N LYS A 763 36.22 -14.03 11.56
CA LYS A 763 35.71 -14.61 12.80
C LYS A 763 34.66 -15.68 12.50
N ILE A 764 34.78 -16.81 13.19
CA ILE A 764 33.85 -17.94 13.11
C ILE A 764 33.03 -17.96 14.39
N TRP A 765 31.72 -17.76 14.25
CA TRP A 765 30.77 -17.67 15.34
C TRP A 765 29.84 -18.88 15.37
N ASP A 766 29.40 -19.23 16.56
CA ASP A 766 28.22 -20.05 16.78
C ASP A 766 26.97 -19.15 16.69
N PRO A 767 26.08 -19.31 15.69
CA PRO A 767 24.92 -18.43 15.55
C PRO A 767 23.82 -18.73 16.60
N ALA A 768 23.76 -19.95 17.13
CA ALA A 768 22.75 -20.36 18.12
C ALA A 768 23.07 -19.81 19.53
N THR A 769 24.33 -19.90 19.94
CA THR A 769 24.80 -19.42 21.26
C THR A 769 25.35 -18.00 21.22
N GLY A 770 25.83 -17.54 20.07
CA GLY A 770 26.47 -16.24 19.87
C GLY A 770 27.95 -16.18 20.26
N TYR A 771 28.58 -17.29 20.61
CA TYR A 771 29.99 -17.30 21.00
C TYR A 771 30.92 -17.30 19.78
N LEU A 772 31.99 -16.52 19.87
CA LEU A 772 33.14 -16.61 18.98
C LEU A 772 33.85 -17.96 19.19
N ARG A 773 33.86 -18.82 18.16
CA ARG A 773 34.57 -20.11 18.19
C ARG A 773 36.05 -19.94 17.81
N HIS A 774 36.32 -19.23 16.72
CA HIS A 774 37.68 -19.03 16.19
C HIS A 774 37.85 -17.62 15.61
N THR A 775 39.08 -17.07 15.67
CA THR A 775 39.51 -15.96 14.80
C THR A 775 40.64 -16.48 13.91
N LEU A 776 40.63 -16.08 12.64
CA LEU A 776 41.58 -16.47 11.60
C LEU A 776 42.37 -15.21 11.20
N GLU A 777 43.68 -15.23 11.43
CA GLU A 777 44.56 -14.04 11.40
C GLU A 777 45.78 -14.29 10.50
N ASP A 778 45.59 -14.26 9.17
CA ASP A 778 46.68 -14.46 8.17
C ASP A 778 46.55 -13.54 6.93
N HIS A 779 45.48 -12.75 6.80
CA HIS A 779 45.39 -11.72 5.76
C HIS A 779 46.16 -10.47 6.17
N SER A 780 46.73 -9.77 5.17
CA SER A 780 47.57 -8.58 5.39
C SER A 780 46.91 -7.25 4.97
N SER A 781 45.72 -7.31 4.38
CA SER A 781 44.78 -6.19 4.17
C SER A 781 43.36 -6.65 4.51
N LYS A 782 42.37 -5.76 4.37
CA LYS A 782 40.97 -6.01 4.72
C LYS A 782 40.39 -7.24 4.00
N VAL A 783 39.47 -7.94 4.65
CA VAL A 783 38.80 -9.13 4.09
C VAL A 783 37.44 -8.74 3.52
N GLU A 784 37.36 -8.63 2.20
CA GLU A 784 36.19 -8.11 1.48
C GLU A 784 35.08 -9.14 1.27
N SER A 785 35.41 -10.44 1.30
CA SER A 785 34.45 -11.51 1.01
C SER A 785 34.76 -12.78 1.78
N VAL A 786 33.73 -13.45 2.30
CA VAL A 786 33.80 -14.80 2.89
C VAL A 786 32.69 -15.69 2.33
N ALA A 787 32.98 -16.96 2.03
CA ALA A 787 32.01 -17.92 1.52
C ALA A 787 32.37 -19.37 1.90
N PHE A 788 31.41 -20.13 2.43
CA PHE A 788 31.59 -21.57 2.70
C PHE A 788 31.46 -22.40 1.41
N SER A 789 32.12 -23.55 1.38
CA SER A 789 31.87 -24.58 0.38
C SER A 789 30.48 -25.24 0.57
N PRO A 790 29.85 -25.80 -0.48
CA PRO A 790 28.54 -26.46 -0.36
C PRO A 790 28.48 -27.67 0.58
N ASP A 791 29.63 -28.22 0.98
CA ASP A 791 29.77 -29.30 1.96
C ASP A 791 30.09 -28.81 3.38
N GLY A 792 30.23 -27.50 3.58
CA GLY A 792 30.60 -26.86 4.85
C GLY A 792 32.04 -27.10 5.33
N GLN A 793 32.82 -27.94 4.64
CA GLN A 793 34.15 -28.38 5.12
C GLN A 793 35.28 -27.38 4.83
N GLN A 794 35.00 -26.32 4.08
CA GLN A 794 35.96 -25.30 3.68
C GLN A 794 35.32 -23.92 3.75
N LEU A 795 36.12 -22.93 4.11
CA LEU A 795 35.75 -21.52 4.05
C LEU A 795 36.76 -20.81 3.14
N ALA A 796 36.27 -20.13 2.11
CA ALA A 796 37.08 -19.24 1.27
C ALA A 796 36.97 -17.80 1.78
N SER A 797 38.07 -17.06 1.75
CA SER A 797 38.10 -15.62 2.00
C SER A 797 38.92 -14.88 0.94
N GLY A 798 38.42 -13.74 0.48
CA GLY A 798 39.13 -12.83 -0.43
C GLY A 798 39.51 -11.53 0.26
N SER A 799 40.71 -11.03 -0.01
CA SER A 799 41.26 -9.81 0.59
C SER A 799 41.93 -8.91 -0.44
N ASP A 800 41.96 -7.61 -0.13
CA ASP A 800 42.73 -6.59 -0.84
C ASP A 800 44.27 -6.84 -0.80
N ASP A 801 44.75 -7.79 0.01
CA ASP A 801 46.12 -8.32 -0.10
C ASP A 801 46.39 -9.14 -1.37
N LYS A 802 45.36 -9.33 -2.21
CA LYS A 802 45.37 -10.02 -3.51
C LYS A 802 45.52 -11.54 -3.40
N THR A 803 45.32 -12.09 -2.20
CA THR A 803 45.25 -13.54 -1.97
C THR A 803 43.81 -13.99 -1.73
N ILE A 804 43.53 -15.24 -2.08
CA ILE A 804 42.34 -15.96 -1.60
C ILE A 804 42.83 -17.03 -0.63
N LYS A 805 42.30 -17.07 0.59
CA LYS A 805 42.69 -18.08 1.59
C LYS A 805 41.58 -19.09 1.77
N ILE A 806 41.93 -20.38 1.76
CA ILE A 806 41.05 -21.51 2.01
C ILE A 806 41.36 -22.05 3.40
N TRP A 807 40.36 -22.04 4.26
CA TRP A 807 40.46 -22.40 5.67
C TRP A 807 39.67 -23.67 5.97
N ASP A 808 40.12 -24.37 7.01
CA ASP A 808 39.33 -25.35 7.73
C ASP A 808 38.50 -24.64 8.81
N PRO A 809 37.17 -24.53 8.68
CA PRO A 809 36.36 -23.82 9.68
C PRO A 809 36.26 -24.60 11.01
N ALA A 810 36.50 -25.92 11.02
CA ALA A 810 36.40 -26.77 12.20
C ALA A 810 37.72 -26.90 12.99
N THR A 811 38.88 -26.75 12.32
CA THR A 811 40.21 -26.76 12.98
C THR A 811 40.89 -25.40 13.03
N SER A 812 40.28 -24.35 12.45
CA SER A 812 40.86 -23.01 12.24
C SER A 812 42.17 -22.98 11.43
N HIS A 813 42.58 -24.10 10.84
CA HIS A 813 43.82 -24.21 10.09
C HIS A 813 43.66 -23.63 8.68
N LEU A 814 44.59 -22.76 8.27
CA LEU A 814 44.74 -22.33 6.89
C LEU A 814 45.10 -23.54 6.01
N ARG A 815 44.17 -24.06 5.21
CA ARG A 815 44.41 -25.23 4.34
C ARG A 815 45.23 -24.87 3.10
N ARG A 816 45.06 -23.64 2.57
CA ARG A 816 45.83 -23.13 1.42
C ARG A 816 45.71 -21.61 1.29
N THR A 817 46.82 -20.90 1.18
CA THR A 817 46.82 -19.57 0.53
C THR A 817 46.90 -19.79 -0.98
N LEU A 818 45.94 -19.27 -1.73
CA LEU A 818 45.93 -19.26 -3.19
C LEU A 818 46.67 -18.01 -3.69
N GLU A 819 47.99 -18.04 -3.54
CA GLU A 819 48.90 -17.31 -4.42
C GLU A 819 49.16 -18.17 -5.68
N GLY A 820 49.65 -17.55 -6.75
CA GLY A 820 49.55 -18.14 -8.10
C GLY A 820 50.27 -19.49 -8.32
N HIS A 821 49.50 -20.47 -8.81
CA HIS A 821 49.88 -21.77 -9.41
C HIS A 821 49.97 -23.01 -8.49
N PHE A 822 49.64 -24.20 -9.05
CA PHE A 822 49.74 -25.58 -8.49
C PHE A 822 48.61 -25.97 -7.47
N SER A 823 48.01 -27.18 -7.38
CA SER A 823 47.87 -28.44 -8.17
C SER A 823 46.94 -29.43 -7.36
N ARG A 824 46.27 -30.53 -7.79
CA ARG A 824 45.59 -31.10 -9.00
C ARG A 824 44.55 -32.15 -8.47
N VAL A 825 43.37 -32.53 -8.99
CA VAL A 825 42.58 -32.35 -10.25
C VAL A 825 41.04 -32.28 -9.94
N CYS A 826 40.25 -31.44 -10.65
CA CYS A 826 38.78 -31.51 -10.85
C CYS A 826 37.75 -31.01 -9.78
N GLN A 827 37.43 -29.70 -9.82
CA GLN A 827 36.09 -29.06 -9.91
C GLN A 827 36.25 -27.74 -10.72
N GLN A 828 35.30 -26.78 -10.74
CA GLN A 828 35.51 -25.43 -11.32
C GLN A 828 34.96 -24.27 -10.45
N LEU A 829 35.61 -23.10 -10.53
CA LEU A 829 35.31 -21.84 -9.83
C LEU A 829 35.62 -20.67 -10.78
N ALA A 830 34.91 -19.55 -10.71
CA ALA A 830 35.22 -18.35 -11.49
C ALA A 830 35.29 -17.11 -10.61
N SER A 831 36.21 -16.19 -10.92
CA SER A 831 36.31 -14.88 -10.27
C SER A 831 36.38 -13.76 -11.31
N GLY A 832 35.52 -12.76 -11.18
CA GLY A 832 35.74 -11.44 -11.78
C GLY A 832 36.88 -10.70 -11.07
N SER A 833 37.45 -9.70 -11.72
CA SER A 833 38.55 -8.91 -11.16
C SER A 833 38.50 -7.45 -11.63
N PHE A 834 39.03 -6.55 -10.81
CA PHE A 834 39.32 -5.15 -11.18
C PHE A 834 40.42 -5.05 -12.26
N ASP A 835 41.19 -6.12 -12.50
CA ASP A 835 42.14 -6.22 -13.64
C ASP A 835 41.47 -6.38 -15.02
N LYS A 836 40.11 -6.39 -15.07
CA LYS A 836 39.26 -6.52 -16.26
C LYS A 836 39.16 -7.93 -16.85
N THR A 837 39.81 -8.92 -16.25
CA THR A 837 39.72 -10.32 -16.70
C THR A 837 38.73 -11.11 -15.85
N ILE A 838 38.23 -12.22 -16.40
CA ILE A 838 37.66 -13.31 -15.60
C ILE A 838 38.70 -14.40 -15.52
N LYS A 839 38.86 -15.00 -14.34
CA LYS A 839 39.76 -16.12 -14.13
C LYS A 839 38.94 -17.36 -13.77
N ILE A 840 39.02 -18.40 -14.61
CA ILE A 840 38.43 -19.71 -14.32
C ILE A 840 39.50 -20.55 -13.61
N TRP A 841 39.17 -21.01 -12.40
CA TRP A 841 40.00 -21.83 -11.55
C TRP A 841 39.43 -23.24 -11.40
N ASP A 842 40.25 -24.17 -10.91
CA ASP A 842 39.83 -25.52 -10.50
C ASP A 842 39.99 -25.66 -8.98
N PRO A 843 38.93 -25.50 -8.16
CA PRO A 843 38.99 -25.38 -6.70
C PRO A 843 39.53 -26.60 -5.95
N THR A 844 39.50 -27.81 -6.52
CA THR A 844 40.24 -28.95 -5.92
C THR A 844 41.76 -28.82 -6.02
N THR A 845 42.24 -27.83 -6.79
CA THR A 845 43.65 -27.71 -7.20
C THR A 845 44.24 -26.34 -6.93
N GLY A 846 43.45 -25.26 -7.03
CA GLY A 846 43.92 -23.87 -7.06
C GLY A 846 44.45 -23.39 -8.43
N TYR A 847 44.48 -24.23 -9.48
CA TYR A 847 44.96 -23.81 -10.80
C TYR A 847 44.00 -22.89 -11.53
N LEU A 848 44.54 -21.80 -12.07
CA LEU A 848 43.99 -21.08 -13.20
C LEU A 848 43.96 -21.98 -14.44
N ARG A 849 42.76 -22.24 -14.99
CA ARG A 849 42.56 -22.92 -16.28
C ARG A 849 42.58 -21.93 -17.45
N TYR A 850 41.87 -20.81 -17.31
CA TYR A 850 41.74 -19.79 -18.35
C TYR A 850 41.73 -18.39 -17.73
N THR A 851 42.50 -17.47 -18.32
CA THR A 851 42.25 -16.03 -18.23
C THR A 851 41.37 -15.65 -19.41
N LEU A 852 40.18 -15.13 -19.14
CA LEU A 852 39.25 -14.64 -20.14
C LEU A 852 39.44 -13.12 -20.25
N GLU A 853 40.00 -12.69 -21.37
CA GLU A 853 40.29 -11.29 -21.67
C GLU A 853 39.30 -10.79 -22.73
N GLY A 854 38.74 -9.60 -22.54
CA GLY A 854 37.76 -9.04 -23.48
C GLY A 854 36.76 -8.03 -22.91
N HIS A 855 36.72 -7.84 -21.57
CA HIS A 855 36.09 -6.67 -20.97
C HIS A 855 37.06 -5.48 -20.94
N PHE A 856 36.51 -4.27 -21.07
CA PHE A 856 37.27 -3.02 -21.09
C PHE A 856 37.31 -2.31 -19.72
N SER A 857 36.57 -2.82 -18.73
CA SER A 857 36.53 -2.30 -17.36
C SER A 857 36.32 -3.45 -16.34
N SER A 858 36.36 -3.14 -15.05
CA SER A 858 36.30 -4.11 -13.94
C SER A 858 35.10 -5.05 -14.06
N VAL A 859 35.33 -6.35 -13.85
CA VAL A 859 34.26 -7.36 -13.84
C VAL A 859 33.71 -7.47 -12.42
N TRP A 860 32.41 -7.16 -12.25
CA TRP A 860 31.75 -7.05 -10.95
C TRP A 860 30.92 -8.28 -10.57
N SER A 861 30.45 -9.04 -11.55
CA SER A 861 29.64 -10.24 -11.32
C SER A 861 30.02 -11.33 -12.31
N VAL A 862 30.04 -12.58 -11.84
CA VAL A 862 30.24 -13.78 -12.66
C VAL A 862 29.28 -14.88 -12.18
N ALA A 863 28.69 -15.62 -13.11
CA ALA A 863 27.75 -16.70 -12.82
C ALA A 863 27.91 -17.84 -13.81
N PHE A 864 28.01 -19.09 -13.35
CA PHE A 864 27.87 -20.26 -14.21
C PHE A 864 26.40 -20.56 -14.47
N SER A 865 26.09 -21.16 -15.62
CA SER A 865 24.79 -21.80 -15.83
C SER A 865 24.67 -23.07 -14.98
N PRO A 866 23.46 -23.42 -14.48
CA PRO A 866 23.25 -24.65 -13.70
C PRO A 866 23.66 -25.96 -14.39
N ASP A 867 23.66 -26.01 -15.72
CA ASP A 867 24.16 -27.14 -16.52
C ASP A 867 25.71 -27.16 -16.68
N SER A 868 26.40 -26.16 -16.12
CA SER A 868 27.85 -25.90 -16.25
C SER A 868 28.37 -25.75 -17.68
N GLN A 869 27.49 -25.53 -18.67
CA GLN A 869 27.86 -25.38 -20.09
C GLN A 869 28.19 -23.94 -20.50
N GLN A 870 27.91 -22.95 -19.64
CA GLN A 870 28.04 -21.52 -19.92
C GLN A 870 28.56 -20.77 -18.69
N LEU A 871 29.27 -19.66 -18.91
CA LEU A 871 29.69 -18.70 -17.89
C LEU A 871 29.32 -17.29 -18.36
N ALA A 872 28.59 -16.54 -17.55
CA ALA A 872 28.29 -15.13 -17.79
C ALA A 872 29.21 -14.24 -16.94
N SER A 873 29.65 -13.12 -17.50
CA SER A 873 30.41 -12.07 -16.80
C SER A 873 29.82 -10.68 -17.08
N GLY A 874 29.65 -9.87 -16.03
CA GLY A 874 29.09 -8.52 -16.08
C GLY A 874 30.11 -7.49 -15.61
N SER A 875 30.23 -6.38 -16.33
CA SER A 875 31.29 -5.39 -16.15
C SER A 875 30.77 -3.95 -16.07
N LEU A 876 31.60 -3.08 -15.49
CA LEU A 876 31.48 -1.62 -15.58
C LEU A 876 31.63 -1.10 -17.03
N ASP A 877 32.02 -1.94 -18.00
CA ASP A 877 32.04 -1.59 -19.43
C ASP A 877 30.66 -1.63 -20.12
N LYS A 878 29.59 -1.87 -19.34
CA LYS A 878 28.18 -1.92 -19.75
C LYS A 878 27.79 -3.16 -20.57
N THR A 879 28.73 -4.09 -20.80
CA THR A 879 28.46 -5.34 -21.52
C THR A 879 28.34 -6.53 -20.58
N ILE A 880 27.62 -7.56 -21.04
CA ILE A 880 27.69 -8.91 -20.49
C ILE A 880 28.37 -9.80 -21.52
N LYS A 881 29.19 -10.75 -21.08
CA LYS A 881 29.86 -11.70 -21.98
C LYS A 881 29.55 -13.13 -21.57
N ILE A 882 29.16 -13.93 -22.56
CA ILE A 882 28.86 -15.36 -22.41
C ILE A 882 30.05 -16.14 -22.94
N TRP A 883 30.65 -16.94 -22.08
CA TRP A 883 31.85 -17.73 -22.35
C TRP A 883 31.54 -19.21 -22.28
N ASP A 884 32.29 -19.99 -23.04
CA ASP A 884 32.40 -21.42 -22.89
C ASP A 884 33.37 -21.74 -21.72
N PRO A 885 32.91 -22.35 -20.61
CA PRO A 885 33.76 -22.61 -19.45
C PRO A 885 34.71 -23.81 -19.65
N ILE A 886 34.52 -24.60 -20.72
CA ILE A 886 35.34 -25.77 -21.02
C ILE A 886 36.51 -25.41 -21.94
N THR A 887 36.29 -24.50 -22.90
CA THR A 887 37.27 -24.07 -23.91
C THR A 887 37.81 -22.66 -23.70
N GLY A 888 37.17 -21.83 -22.87
CA GLY A 888 37.54 -20.43 -22.63
C GLY A 888 37.16 -19.47 -23.78
N HIS A 889 36.45 -19.92 -24.80
CA HIS A 889 36.04 -19.06 -25.91
C HIS A 889 34.82 -18.19 -25.57
N LEU A 890 34.88 -16.92 -25.97
CA LEU A 890 33.74 -16.01 -25.99
C LEU A 890 32.70 -16.50 -27.00
N ARG A 891 31.48 -16.82 -26.56
CA ARG A 891 30.34 -17.18 -27.42
C ARG A 891 29.58 -15.94 -27.88
N HIS A 892 29.20 -15.08 -26.94
CA HIS A 892 28.42 -13.86 -27.21
C HIS A 892 28.89 -12.67 -26.35
N THR A 893 28.83 -11.46 -26.92
CA THR A 893 28.78 -10.22 -26.12
C THR A 893 27.36 -9.68 -26.23
N LEU A 894 26.74 -9.38 -25.10
CA LEU A 894 25.41 -8.82 -24.98
C LEU A 894 25.55 -7.32 -24.69
N GLU A 895 25.07 -6.51 -25.62
CA GLU A 895 25.13 -5.05 -25.57
C GLU A 895 23.71 -4.50 -25.53
N GLY A 896 23.44 -3.53 -24.63
CA GLY A 896 22.09 -2.97 -24.49
C GLY A 896 21.78 -2.34 -23.13
N HIS A 897 22.59 -2.58 -22.09
CA HIS A 897 22.60 -1.72 -20.91
C HIS A 897 23.30 -0.38 -21.21
N SER A 898 22.77 0.69 -20.63
CA SER A 898 23.27 2.05 -20.80
C SER A 898 24.21 2.51 -19.67
N SER A 899 24.33 1.72 -18.60
CA SER A 899 25.35 1.88 -17.55
C SER A 899 25.92 0.52 -17.11
N SER A 900 26.79 0.55 -16.10
CA SER A 900 27.47 -0.58 -15.46
C SER A 900 26.54 -1.77 -15.16
N VAL A 901 26.99 -3.01 -15.38
CA VAL A 901 26.26 -4.22 -14.99
C VAL A 901 26.82 -4.74 -13.66
N TRP A 902 25.96 -4.87 -12.65
CA TRP A 902 26.38 -5.12 -11.25
C TRP A 902 26.03 -6.53 -10.75
N SER A 903 25.00 -7.18 -11.31
CA SER A 903 24.51 -8.48 -10.85
C SER A 903 23.90 -9.26 -12.02
N MET A 904 24.08 -10.59 -12.06
CA MET A 904 23.41 -11.46 -13.02
C MET A 904 23.12 -12.82 -12.41
N ALA A 905 22.11 -13.52 -12.92
CA ALA A 905 21.80 -14.90 -12.58
C ALA A 905 21.20 -15.65 -13.77
N PHE A 906 21.53 -16.94 -13.89
CA PHE A 906 20.93 -17.87 -14.88
C PHE A 906 19.65 -18.50 -14.34
N SER A 907 18.70 -18.81 -15.23
CA SER A 907 17.55 -19.63 -14.88
C SER A 907 17.97 -21.06 -14.49
N PRO A 908 17.27 -21.75 -13.56
CA PRO A 908 17.54 -23.15 -13.20
C PRO A 908 17.46 -24.20 -14.33
N ASP A 909 17.05 -23.82 -15.54
CA ASP A 909 17.06 -24.63 -16.77
C ASP A 909 18.10 -24.14 -17.81
N SER A 910 18.92 -23.16 -17.44
CA SER A 910 19.98 -22.54 -18.26
C SER A 910 19.51 -21.86 -19.57
N GLN A 911 18.19 -21.69 -19.77
CA GLN A 911 17.61 -21.11 -20.98
C GLN A 911 17.51 -19.58 -20.97
N GLN A 912 17.65 -18.94 -19.81
CA GLN A 912 17.57 -17.49 -19.67
C GLN A 912 18.66 -16.97 -18.72
N LEU A 913 19.10 -15.74 -18.97
CA LEU A 913 20.01 -14.99 -18.10
C LEU A 913 19.37 -13.64 -17.78
N ALA A 914 19.23 -13.30 -16.51
CA ALA A 914 18.85 -11.95 -16.09
C ALA A 914 20.09 -11.15 -15.68
N SER A 915 20.14 -9.87 -16.03
CA SER A 915 21.16 -8.92 -15.60
C SER A 915 20.55 -7.65 -15.02
N GLY A 916 21.05 -7.21 -13.87
CA GLY A 916 20.72 -5.94 -13.24
C GLY A 916 21.83 -4.90 -13.46
N SER A 917 21.45 -3.68 -13.82
CA SER A 917 22.36 -2.57 -14.10
C SER A 917 22.05 -1.32 -13.28
N GLU A 918 23.08 -0.51 -13.09
CA GLU A 918 23.02 0.87 -12.60
C GLU A 918 22.10 1.78 -13.45
N ASP A 919 21.79 1.40 -14.70
CA ASP A 919 20.78 2.10 -15.52
C ASP A 919 19.33 1.89 -15.05
N LYS A 920 19.15 1.18 -13.93
CA LYS A 920 17.88 0.82 -13.29
C LYS A 920 17.03 -0.16 -14.09
N THR A 921 17.55 -0.77 -15.15
CA THR A 921 16.85 -1.83 -15.87
C THR A 921 17.33 -3.22 -15.45
N ILE A 922 16.41 -4.17 -15.44
CA ILE A 922 16.73 -5.60 -15.56
C ILE A 922 16.56 -5.98 -17.04
N LYS A 923 17.49 -6.76 -17.59
CA LYS A 923 17.37 -7.31 -18.94
C LYS A 923 17.39 -8.83 -18.90
N ILE A 924 16.46 -9.44 -19.64
CA ILE A 924 16.35 -10.88 -19.79
C ILE A 924 16.89 -11.25 -21.17
N TRP A 925 17.91 -12.08 -21.19
CA TRP A 925 18.62 -12.51 -22.39
C TRP A 925 18.45 -14.01 -22.60
N ASP A 926 18.38 -14.42 -23.87
CA ASP A 926 18.66 -15.80 -24.27
C ASP A 926 20.19 -15.96 -24.38
N PRO A 927 20.84 -16.77 -23.52
CA PRO A 927 22.28 -16.94 -23.52
C PRO A 927 22.79 -17.82 -24.67
N ALA A 928 21.91 -18.59 -25.33
CA ALA A 928 22.25 -19.50 -26.43
C ALA A 928 22.15 -18.84 -27.81
N THR A 929 21.33 -17.78 -27.97
CA THR A 929 21.31 -16.94 -29.18
C THR A 929 21.96 -15.57 -29.00
N GLY A 930 22.15 -15.12 -27.75
CA GLY A 930 22.65 -13.80 -27.41
C GLY A 930 21.65 -12.66 -27.61
N GLN A 931 20.35 -12.96 -27.78
CA GLN A 931 19.33 -11.94 -28.02
C GLN A 931 18.71 -11.41 -26.72
N LEU A 932 18.36 -10.13 -26.73
CA LEU A 932 17.56 -9.48 -25.69
C LEU A 932 16.09 -9.89 -25.87
N GLY A 933 15.51 -10.56 -24.87
CA GLY A 933 14.10 -10.94 -24.86
C GLY A 933 13.22 -9.81 -24.32
N GLU A 934 13.45 -9.40 -23.07
CA GLU A 934 12.67 -8.35 -22.40
C GLU A 934 13.57 -7.38 -21.62
N THR A 935 13.08 -6.16 -21.42
CA THR A 935 13.65 -5.15 -20.50
C THR A 935 12.58 -4.74 -19.50
N LEU A 936 12.94 -4.70 -18.23
CA LEU A 936 12.07 -4.33 -17.12
C LEU A 936 12.66 -3.10 -16.42
N ASP A 937 11.92 -1.99 -16.41
CA ASP A 937 12.34 -0.75 -15.74
C ASP A 937 12.06 -0.82 -14.23
N THR A 938 13.01 -0.35 -13.42
CA THR A 938 12.92 -0.35 -11.95
C THR A 938 13.31 1.02 -11.37
N MET A 939 13.11 1.24 -10.06
CA MET A 939 13.36 2.55 -9.44
C MET A 939 14.76 2.71 -8.80
N GLY A 940 15.54 1.63 -8.62
CA GLY A 940 16.74 1.64 -7.78
C GLY A 940 17.87 0.69 -8.22
N ILE A 941 18.87 0.56 -7.36
CA ILE A 941 20.04 -0.32 -7.50
C ILE A 941 19.63 -1.79 -7.27
N LEU A 942 20.14 -2.70 -8.10
CA LEU A 942 19.65 -4.07 -8.25
C LEU A 942 20.69 -5.15 -7.91
N VAL A 943 20.29 -6.10 -7.06
CA VAL A 943 20.84 -7.46 -7.03
C VAL A 943 19.76 -8.42 -7.54
N VAL A 944 20.12 -9.35 -8.42
CA VAL A 944 19.20 -10.23 -9.15
C VAL A 944 19.51 -11.69 -8.85
N GLU A 945 18.51 -12.42 -8.34
CA GLU A 945 18.57 -13.86 -8.03
C GLU A 945 17.41 -14.59 -8.72
N ILE A 946 17.60 -15.87 -9.06
CA ILE A 946 16.57 -16.66 -9.77
C ILE A 946 16.39 -18.01 -9.07
N TYR A 947 15.13 -18.31 -8.75
CA TYR A 947 14.73 -19.55 -8.10
C TYR A 947 13.52 -20.13 -8.85
N LYS A 948 13.55 -21.44 -9.13
CA LYS A 948 12.49 -22.13 -9.87
C LYS A 948 11.74 -23.08 -8.97
N TYR A 949 10.48 -22.78 -8.69
CA TYR A 949 9.51 -23.73 -8.16
C TYR A 949 8.35 -23.88 -9.16
N GLN A 950 8.49 -24.87 -10.04
CA GLN A 950 7.55 -25.29 -11.11
C GLN A 950 7.16 -24.25 -12.19
N ASN A 951 7.26 -22.94 -11.96
CA ASN A 951 7.26 -21.90 -13.01
C ASN A 951 8.51 -21.00 -12.88
N SER A 952 8.82 -20.23 -13.93
CA SER A 952 10.00 -19.37 -14.04
C SER A 952 9.81 -18.04 -13.30
N HIS A 953 10.21 -18.02 -12.03
CA HIS A 953 10.13 -16.86 -11.15
C HIS A 953 11.49 -16.18 -10.97
N PHE A 954 11.48 -14.86 -10.82
CA PHE A 954 12.65 -14.01 -10.60
C PHE A 954 12.46 -13.22 -9.29
N ILE A 955 13.53 -13.09 -8.51
CA ILE A 955 13.55 -12.29 -7.29
C ILE A 955 14.61 -11.20 -7.48
N CYS A 956 14.20 -9.94 -7.47
CA CYS A 956 15.16 -8.83 -7.42
C CYS A 956 15.09 -8.14 -6.06
N ASN A 957 16.26 -8.04 -5.44
CA ASN A 957 16.46 -7.28 -4.22
C ASN A 957 16.93 -5.89 -4.64
N THR A 958 16.02 -4.92 -4.66
CA THR A 958 16.42 -3.52 -4.73
C THR A 958 17.04 -3.14 -3.39
N GLY A 959 18.25 -2.58 -3.40
CA GLY A 959 19.09 -2.40 -2.19
C GLY A 959 18.57 -1.43 -1.11
N TRP A 960 17.28 -1.11 -1.12
CA TRP A 960 16.57 -0.15 -0.29
C TRP A 960 15.20 -0.72 0.12
N ALA A 961 15.18 -1.53 1.19
CA ALA A 961 14.03 -2.11 1.91
C ALA A 961 13.03 -3.00 1.13
N ALA A 962 12.76 -2.75 -0.14
CA ALA A 962 11.75 -3.44 -0.93
C ALA A 962 12.27 -4.72 -1.59
N ARG A 963 11.59 -5.85 -1.31
CA ARG A 963 11.69 -7.08 -2.13
C ARG A 963 10.59 -7.05 -3.19
N SER A 964 10.94 -7.35 -4.44
CA SER A 964 9.97 -7.43 -5.54
C SER A 964 10.06 -8.76 -6.29
N TRP A 965 8.89 -9.35 -6.55
CA TRP A 965 8.73 -10.67 -7.16
C TRP A 965 8.19 -10.53 -8.58
N TRP A 966 8.75 -11.31 -9.52
CA TRP A 966 8.32 -11.33 -10.93
C TRP A 966 8.13 -12.77 -11.40
N ALA A 967 7.16 -12.99 -12.29
CA ALA A 967 6.74 -14.31 -12.74
C ALA A 967 6.59 -14.34 -14.26
N THR A 968 7.57 -14.86 -14.99
CA THR A 968 7.49 -14.91 -16.45
C THR A 968 6.62 -16.08 -16.90
N ARG A 969 5.73 -15.80 -17.86
CA ARG A 969 5.07 -16.84 -18.66
C ARG A 969 4.87 -16.33 -20.07
N LEU A 970 4.94 -17.23 -21.05
CA LEU A 970 4.72 -16.94 -22.47
C LEU A 970 3.28 -16.44 -22.69
N GLY A 971 3.09 -15.11 -22.66
CA GLY A 971 1.80 -14.46 -22.93
C GLY A 971 1.43 -13.31 -21.98
N ASN A 972 2.03 -12.13 -22.19
CA ASN A 972 1.48 -10.80 -21.88
C ASN A 972 0.77 -10.57 -20.52
N THR A 973 1.28 -11.09 -19.39
CA THR A 973 1.05 -10.42 -18.09
C THR A 973 2.14 -10.74 -17.07
N LEU A 974 2.68 -9.70 -16.43
CA LEU A 974 3.53 -9.78 -15.24
C LEU A 974 2.80 -9.13 -14.07
N ALA A 975 2.88 -9.74 -12.89
CA ALA A 975 2.39 -9.16 -11.64
C ALA A 975 3.58 -8.93 -10.71
N CYS A 976 3.77 -7.68 -10.28
CA CYS A 976 4.74 -7.31 -9.27
C CYS A 976 4.04 -7.15 -7.91
N GLY A 977 4.64 -7.72 -6.87
CA GLY A 977 4.27 -7.48 -5.48
C GLY A 977 5.45 -6.88 -4.73
N VAL A 978 5.24 -5.72 -4.12
CA VAL A 978 6.19 -5.05 -3.22
C VAL A 978 5.65 -5.16 -1.80
N PHE A 979 6.51 -5.58 -0.86
CA PHE A 979 6.28 -5.41 0.56
C PHE A 979 7.10 -4.22 1.06
N ASP A 980 6.46 -3.36 1.85
CA ASP A 980 7.07 -2.26 2.60
C ASP A 980 6.46 -2.27 4.01
N ASP A 981 7.23 -2.73 5.00
CA ASP A 981 6.84 -2.74 6.41
C ASP A 981 7.43 -1.51 7.12
N SER A 982 6.78 -0.35 6.93
CA SER A 982 7.19 0.92 7.54
C SER A 982 6.05 1.64 8.27
N ALA A 983 5.82 1.26 9.53
CA ALA A 983 5.01 2.04 10.49
C ALA A 983 5.66 2.01 11.89
N PRO A 984 5.60 3.10 12.69
CA PRO A 984 6.63 3.37 13.70
C PRO A 984 6.31 2.89 15.13
N ALA A 985 7.36 2.54 15.87
CA ALA A 985 7.39 2.53 17.33
C ALA A 985 8.30 3.68 17.83
N GLY A 986 7.78 4.54 18.70
CA GLY A 986 8.45 5.80 19.07
C GLY A 986 9.24 5.77 20.39
N ILE A 987 10.48 6.27 20.32
CA ILE A 987 11.22 7.05 21.35
C ILE A 987 11.17 6.53 22.81
N GLY A 988 12.29 5.98 23.30
CA GLY A 988 12.42 5.39 24.65
C GLY A 988 13.65 5.79 25.50
N ARG A 989 14.42 6.81 25.08
CA ARG A 989 15.82 7.12 25.47
C ARG A 989 16.89 6.21 24.86
#